data_AF-A0A3Q4AI33-F1
#
_entry.id   AF-A0A3Q4AI33-F1
#
_cell.length_a   1.000
_cell.length_b   1.000
_cell.length_c   1.000
_cell.angle_alpha   90.00
_cell.angle_beta   90.00
_cell.angle_gamma   90.00
#
_symmetry.space_group_name_H-M   'P 1'
#
loop_
_entity.id
_entity.type
_entity.pdbx_description
1 polymer ?
#
loop_
_entity_poly.entity_id
_entity_poly.type
_entity_poly.pdbx_seq_one_letter_code
_entity_poly.pdbx_strand_id
1 'polypeptide(L)'
;METLESELTCPICLELFEDPLLLPCAHSLCFNCAHRILVSHCSSSKPLESISAFQCPTCRYVITLNHRGLEGLKRNVTLQNIIERFQKASLSGPTVVAKMDPRISCQFCEQDPPREAVKTCVTCEVSYCDRCLRATHPNKKPFTSHRLVEPVPDTHIRGLTCLEHENEKVNMYCLVDDQLICALCKLVGRHREHQVSSLSERFDKLKQTLENNLTNLVKRNSELENQMAKLIQICQQVEVNTAMHEAKLVEECDELVEIIRQRKQVIAVKIKESKVMKLRKLAQQIANCRQCLERSSTLITQAEQSLKENDHARFLQTARNVAERVAMATASSQVLIPDVNLNEAFDNFALDFSREKKILEGLDYLTAPNPPSIRDELCTASHDTITVHWTSEDEFSVTSYELQYTIYTGQTNFISLYNSADSWMIVPNIKQNHYTVHGLQSGTRYIFFVKAINQAGSRNSEPARLKTNSQPFKLDPKTAHKKLRLSNDCLTMEKDESSLKKSHTPERFSGTGSYGAAGHYWEVLLGASTWYAIGVAYKSAPKNEWSGKNSSSWVFSRCNNNFMVRHDGKEMLVEASLQLRRLGVLLDYDNNSLSFYDAMNSQHIHTFEISFLLPVVPTFMIWNKSVMILSGLPVPDFVDGLASDFQEQQQQMGLCRQESPYLTGMKTCH
;
A
#
# COMPACT_ATOMS: atom_id res chain seq x y z
N MET A 1 -37.17 -39.44 11.07
CA MET A 1 -36.31 -40.44 11.73
C MET A 1 -35.24 -40.95 10.77
N GLU A 2 -35.55 -41.09 9.48
CA GLU A 2 -34.61 -41.49 8.41
C GLU A 2 -33.37 -40.58 8.25
N THR A 3 -33.47 -39.27 8.57
CA THR A 3 -32.32 -38.34 8.47
C THR A 3 -31.27 -38.53 9.56
N LEU A 4 -31.67 -39.02 10.73
CA LEU A 4 -30.75 -39.23 11.86
C LEU A 4 -30.04 -40.59 11.74
N GLU A 5 -30.72 -41.59 11.17
CA GLU A 5 -30.14 -42.92 10.96
C GLU A 5 -28.95 -42.87 10.00
N SER A 6 -29.03 -42.08 8.91
CA SER A 6 -27.92 -41.87 7.98
C SER A 6 -26.71 -41.16 8.59
N GLU A 7 -26.89 -40.38 9.67
CA GLU A 7 -25.79 -39.71 10.38
C GLU A 7 -25.11 -40.66 11.40
N LEU A 8 -25.76 -41.78 11.73
CA LEU A 8 -25.28 -42.79 12.68
C LEU A 8 -24.77 -44.05 11.98
N THR A 9 -24.73 -44.08 10.65
CA THR A 9 -24.18 -45.20 9.88
C THR A 9 -22.72 -45.00 9.50
N CYS A 10 -21.98 -46.10 9.52
CA CYS A 10 -20.60 -46.15 9.10
C CYS A 10 -20.51 -46.08 7.57
N PRO A 11 -19.65 -45.22 6.99
CA PRO A 11 -19.55 -45.05 5.54
C PRO A 11 -18.96 -46.27 4.81
N ILE A 12 -18.49 -47.28 5.54
CA ILE A 12 -17.87 -48.50 4.98
C ILE A 12 -18.80 -49.70 5.01
N CYS A 13 -19.38 -50.04 6.17
CA CYS A 13 -20.33 -51.15 6.26
C CYS A 13 -21.79 -50.73 5.97
N LEU A 14 -22.08 -49.43 5.95
CA LEU A 14 -23.41 -48.85 5.76
C LEU A 14 -24.44 -49.27 6.83
N GLU A 15 -23.96 -49.83 7.94
CA GLU A 15 -24.74 -50.17 9.14
C GLU A 15 -24.44 -49.15 10.26
N LEU A 16 -25.26 -49.14 11.32
CA LEU A 16 -24.98 -48.34 12.51
C LEU A 16 -23.57 -48.63 13.04
N PHE A 17 -22.84 -47.61 13.52
CA PHE A 17 -21.47 -47.84 13.98
C PHE A 17 -21.39 -48.88 15.10
N GLU A 18 -20.45 -49.81 14.94
CA GLU A 18 -20.10 -50.85 15.91
C GLU A 18 -18.62 -50.67 16.31
N ASP A 19 -18.37 -50.41 17.60
CA ASP A 19 -17.07 -49.99 18.14
C ASP A 19 -16.43 -48.83 17.34
N PRO A 20 -17.06 -47.64 17.30
CA PRO A 20 -16.57 -46.52 16.49
C PRO A 20 -15.23 -45.99 17.02
N LEU A 21 -14.23 -45.96 16.15
CA LEU A 21 -12.95 -45.30 16.35
C LEU A 21 -13.02 -43.84 15.89
N LEU A 22 -12.53 -42.92 16.72
CA LEU A 22 -12.34 -41.52 16.38
C LEU A 22 -10.98 -41.33 15.70
N LEU A 23 -11.00 -40.93 14.44
CA LEU A 23 -9.80 -40.64 13.66
C LEU A 23 -9.25 -39.24 13.97
N PRO A 24 -7.94 -38.98 13.82
CA PRO A 24 -7.33 -37.64 13.90
C PRO A 24 -8.01 -36.56 13.07
N CYS A 25 -8.64 -36.92 11.95
CA CYS A 25 -9.42 -36.02 11.10
C CYS A 25 -10.88 -35.80 11.60
N ALA A 26 -11.18 -36.18 12.84
CA ALA A 26 -12.49 -36.11 13.50
C ALA A 26 -13.65 -36.95 12.90
N HIS A 27 -13.39 -37.73 11.84
CA HIS A 27 -14.35 -38.72 11.33
C HIS A 27 -14.32 -40.01 12.15
N SER A 28 -15.41 -40.78 12.11
CA SER A 28 -15.52 -42.08 12.79
C SER A 28 -15.62 -43.25 11.81
N LEU A 29 -15.08 -44.40 12.20
CA LEU A 29 -15.21 -45.69 11.49
C LEU A 29 -15.39 -46.81 12.51
N CYS A 30 -16.15 -47.86 12.18
CA CYS A 30 -16.14 -49.08 13.00
C CYS A 30 -14.72 -49.64 13.08
N PHE A 31 -14.32 -50.17 14.24
CA PHE A 31 -13.00 -50.79 14.43
C PHE A 31 -12.69 -51.81 13.32
N ASN A 32 -13.64 -52.70 13.02
CA ASN A 32 -13.53 -53.72 11.98
C ASN A 32 -13.42 -53.13 10.57
N CYS A 33 -14.07 -52.00 10.31
CA CYS A 33 -13.98 -51.30 9.01
C CYS A 33 -12.59 -50.68 8.82
N ALA A 34 -12.05 -50.02 9.85
CA ALA A 34 -10.70 -49.48 9.82
C ALA A 34 -9.65 -50.61 9.67
N HIS A 35 -9.87 -51.75 10.34
CA HIS A 35 -9.01 -52.94 10.21
C HIS A 35 -9.01 -53.51 8.79
N ARG A 36 -10.18 -53.63 8.16
CA ARG A 36 -10.27 -54.08 6.76
C ARG A 36 -9.56 -53.15 5.79
N ILE A 37 -9.68 -51.84 5.96
CA ILE A 37 -8.96 -50.86 5.12
C ILE A 37 -7.44 -51.06 5.28
N LEU A 38 -6.96 -51.17 6.51
CA LEU A 38 -5.54 -51.35 6.81
C LEU A 38 -4.98 -52.65 6.19
N VAL A 39 -5.74 -53.75 6.23
CA VAL A 39 -5.34 -55.05 5.66
C VAL A 39 -5.47 -55.08 4.13
N SER A 40 -6.45 -54.37 3.55
CA SER A 40 -6.66 -54.34 2.08
C SER A 40 -5.55 -53.61 1.32
N HIS A 41 -4.84 -52.68 1.96
CA HIS A 41 -3.66 -52.02 1.38
C HIS A 41 -2.42 -52.93 1.25
N CYS A 42 -2.50 -54.21 1.65
CA CYS A 42 -1.40 -55.16 1.69
C CYS A 42 -1.27 -56.11 0.47
N SER A 43 -1.93 -55.86 -0.65
CA SER A 43 -1.92 -56.76 -1.82
C SER A 43 -0.69 -56.66 -2.74
N SER A 44 0.43 -56.08 -2.29
CA SER A 44 1.70 -56.16 -3.02
C SER A 44 2.81 -56.71 -2.12
N SER A 45 3.15 -57.97 -2.40
CA SER A 45 4.27 -58.77 -1.90
C SER A 45 5.43 -58.00 -1.22
N LYS A 46 5.46 -57.99 0.13
CA LYS A 46 6.66 -57.84 0.98
C LYS A 46 6.33 -58.23 2.44
N PRO A 47 7.28 -58.74 3.24
CA PRO A 47 7.00 -59.30 4.57
C PRO A 47 6.73 -58.23 5.63
N LEU A 48 6.05 -58.68 6.71
CA LEU A 48 5.59 -57.95 7.89
C LEU A 48 6.68 -57.08 8.57
N GLU A 49 6.67 -55.78 8.29
CA GLU A 49 7.08 -54.74 9.24
C GLU A 49 6.08 -53.57 9.15
N SER A 50 5.17 -53.52 10.13
CA SER A 50 4.32 -52.38 10.55
C SER A 50 3.76 -51.45 9.46
N ILE A 51 2.55 -51.78 8.96
CA ILE A 51 1.71 -50.82 8.23
C ILE A 51 1.37 -49.66 9.17
N SER A 52 1.96 -48.49 8.92
CA SER A 52 1.88 -47.34 9.82
C SER A 52 0.92 -46.26 9.34
N ALA A 53 0.12 -46.47 8.28
CA ALA A 53 -0.90 -45.50 7.89
C ALA A 53 -2.02 -46.05 6.99
N PHE A 54 -3.19 -45.42 7.03
CA PHE A 54 -4.28 -45.60 6.05
C PHE A 54 -5.01 -44.28 5.76
N GLN A 55 -5.70 -44.17 4.62
CA GLN A 55 -6.47 -42.97 4.29
C GLN A 55 -7.91 -43.05 4.83
N CYS A 56 -8.39 -41.96 5.42
CA CYS A 56 -9.79 -41.84 5.82
C CYS A 56 -10.69 -41.91 4.58
N PRO A 57 -11.69 -42.80 4.52
CA PRO A 57 -12.58 -42.92 3.36
C PRO A 57 -13.48 -41.70 3.17
N THR A 58 -13.73 -40.94 4.23
CA THR A 58 -14.60 -39.75 4.21
C THR A 58 -13.90 -38.50 3.68
N CYS A 59 -12.67 -38.23 4.12
CA CYS A 59 -11.95 -37.00 3.76
C CYS A 59 -10.56 -37.21 3.15
N ARG A 60 -10.15 -38.46 2.91
CA ARG A 60 -8.84 -38.87 2.37
C ARG A 60 -7.61 -38.48 3.18
N TYR A 61 -7.80 -37.90 4.37
CA TYR A 61 -6.71 -37.58 5.29
C TYR A 61 -5.93 -38.85 5.69
N VAL A 62 -4.59 -38.78 5.67
CA VAL A 62 -3.70 -39.90 5.97
C VAL A 62 -3.56 -40.07 7.49
N ILE A 63 -4.07 -41.18 8.01
CA ILE A 63 -4.04 -41.54 9.43
C ILE A 63 -2.80 -42.36 9.70
N THR A 64 -1.80 -41.77 10.35
CA THR A 64 -0.59 -42.47 10.78
C THR A 64 -0.80 -43.20 12.11
N LEU A 65 -0.52 -44.50 12.14
CA LEU A 65 -0.62 -45.39 13.30
C LEU A 65 0.74 -45.58 13.97
N ASN A 66 0.73 -45.64 15.30
CA ASN A 66 1.93 -45.92 16.09
C ASN A 66 2.14 -47.44 16.24
N HIS A 67 3.11 -47.85 17.06
CA HIS A 67 3.40 -49.27 17.36
C HIS A 67 2.20 -50.07 17.92
N ARG A 68 1.14 -49.41 18.38
CA ARG A 68 -0.10 -50.04 18.87
C ARG A 68 -1.18 -50.19 17.79
N GLY A 69 -0.88 -49.83 16.54
CA GLY A 69 -1.82 -49.95 15.42
C GLY A 69 -3.14 -49.23 15.67
N LEU A 70 -4.25 -49.86 15.26
CA LEU A 70 -5.61 -49.31 15.45
C LEU A 70 -6.03 -49.23 16.91
N GLU A 71 -5.45 -50.04 17.81
CA GLU A 71 -5.72 -49.96 19.25
C GLU A 71 -5.17 -48.67 19.88
N GLY A 72 -4.26 -47.97 19.18
CA GLY A 72 -3.78 -46.65 19.57
C GLY A 72 -4.78 -45.52 19.31
N LEU A 73 -5.85 -45.75 18.55
CA LEU A 73 -6.89 -44.76 18.27
C LEU A 73 -7.94 -44.73 19.39
N LYS A 74 -8.46 -43.53 19.69
CA LYS A 74 -9.48 -43.37 20.73
C LYS A 74 -10.83 -43.88 20.22
N ARG A 75 -11.55 -44.62 21.07
CA ARG A 75 -12.96 -44.97 20.81
C ARG A 75 -13.87 -43.74 20.96
N ASN A 76 -14.82 -43.58 20.05
CA ASN A 76 -15.84 -42.55 20.10
C ASN A 76 -17.04 -43.02 20.96
N VAL A 77 -16.83 -43.01 22.28
CA VAL A 77 -17.84 -43.48 23.25
C VAL A 77 -19.13 -42.65 23.18
N THR A 78 -19.03 -41.36 22.81
CA THR A 78 -20.20 -40.50 22.63
C THR A 78 -21.10 -41.01 21.49
N LEU A 79 -20.51 -41.36 20.34
CA LEU A 79 -21.25 -41.92 19.21
C LEU A 79 -21.86 -43.29 19.55
N GLN A 80 -21.11 -44.14 20.26
CA GLN A 80 -21.63 -45.42 20.77
C GLN A 80 -22.86 -45.22 21.66
N ASN A 81 -22.83 -44.27 22.59
CA ASN A 81 -23.95 -43.96 23.49
C ASN A 81 -25.18 -43.41 22.74
N ILE A 82 -24.96 -42.63 21.69
CA ILE A 82 -26.06 -42.12 20.84
C ILE A 82 -26.73 -43.26 20.10
N ILE A 83 -25.94 -44.20 19.56
CA ILE A 83 -26.46 -45.41 18.89
C ILE A 83 -27.24 -46.29 19.85
N GLU A 84 -26.76 -46.50 21.09
CA GLU A 84 -27.49 -47.25 22.10
C GLU A 84 -28.82 -46.59 22.49
N ARG A 85 -28.85 -45.26 22.61
CA ARG A 85 -30.09 -44.51 22.88
C ARG A 85 -31.04 -44.56 21.70
N PHE A 86 -30.53 -44.48 20.47
CA PHE A 86 -31.31 -44.63 19.25
C PHE A 86 -31.93 -46.04 19.17
N GLN A 87 -31.16 -47.08 19.43
CA GLN A 87 -31.63 -48.47 19.48
C GLN A 87 -32.67 -48.70 20.59
N LYS A 88 -32.45 -48.13 21.79
CA LYS A 88 -33.41 -48.19 22.90
C LYS A 88 -34.70 -47.43 22.60
N ALA A 89 -34.63 -46.28 21.93
CA ALA A 89 -35.81 -45.53 21.50
C ALA A 89 -36.59 -46.26 20.39
N SER A 90 -35.91 -47.06 19.56
CA SER A 90 -36.52 -47.86 18.50
C SER A 90 -37.14 -49.19 18.98
N LEU A 91 -36.86 -49.65 20.21
CA LEU A 91 -37.25 -50.99 20.70
C LEU A 91 -38.21 -51.02 21.91
N SER A 92 -38.82 -49.92 22.34
CA SER A 92 -39.78 -49.96 23.47
C SER A 92 -41.05 -49.13 23.26
N GLY A 93 -42.16 -49.84 23.00
CA GLY A 93 -43.53 -49.43 23.38
C GLY A 93 -43.78 -49.65 24.89
N PRO A 94 -44.96 -49.28 25.42
CA PRO A 94 -45.11 -48.87 26.82
C PRO A 94 -45.43 -50.00 27.81
N THR A 95 -45.11 -49.73 29.09
CA THR A 95 -45.40 -50.45 30.35
C THR A 95 -44.45 -51.62 30.67
N VAL A 96 -43.90 -51.78 31.88
CA VAL A 96 -44.52 -51.78 33.21
C VAL A 96 -43.54 -51.36 34.32
N VAL A 97 -44.14 -50.84 35.39
CA VAL A 97 -43.56 -50.33 36.64
C VAL A 97 -42.79 -51.42 37.40
N ALA A 98 -41.55 -51.12 37.81
CA ALA A 98 -40.83 -51.88 38.83
C ALA A 98 -40.27 -50.92 39.89
N LYS A 99 -40.69 -51.11 41.14
CA LYS A 99 -40.20 -50.42 42.34
C LYS A 99 -38.71 -50.70 42.53
N MET A 100 -37.90 -49.66 42.76
CA MET A 100 -36.57 -49.77 43.36
C MET A 100 -36.34 -48.61 44.35
N ASP A 101 -36.20 -48.98 45.64
CA ASP A 101 -35.25 -48.50 46.65
C ASP A 101 -34.58 -47.10 46.46
N PRO A 102 -34.67 -46.15 47.43
CA PRO A 102 -34.24 -44.76 47.26
C PRO A 102 -32.73 -44.61 47.48
N ARG A 103 -31.90 -45.14 46.57
CA ARG A 103 -30.47 -44.83 46.54
C ARG A 103 -30.23 -43.53 45.78
N ILE A 104 -29.89 -42.48 46.53
CA ILE A 104 -29.67 -41.13 45.99
C ILE A 104 -28.30 -41.08 45.34
N SER A 105 -28.25 -40.73 44.06
CA SER A 105 -27.03 -40.74 43.25
C SER A 105 -26.37 -39.36 43.19
N CYS A 106 -25.06 -39.36 42.95
CA CYS A 106 -24.27 -38.15 42.79
C CYS A 106 -24.55 -37.47 41.44
N GLN A 107 -24.92 -36.19 41.45
CA GLN A 107 -25.30 -35.45 40.24
C GLN A 107 -24.11 -34.87 39.45
N PHE A 108 -22.89 -34.93 40.02
CA PHE A 108 -21.65 -34.43 39.40
C PHE A 108 -20.69 -35.53 38.94
N CYS A 109 -21.12 -36.80 38.94
CA CYS A 109 -20.29 -37.87 38.40
C CYS A 109 -20.44 -37.94 36.87
N GLU A 110 -19.33 -37.84 36.14
CA GLU A 110 -19.28 -38.11 34.70
C GLU A 110 -19.26 -39.64 34.37
N GLN A 111 -19.33 -40.49 35.41
CA GLN A 111 -19.35 -41.96 35.29
C GLN A 111 -20.81 -42.46 35.34
N ASP A 112 -21.16 -43.45 34.51
CA ASP A 112 -22.47 -44.10 34.48
C ASP A 112 -22.34 -45.60 34.88
N PRO A 113 -23.03 -46.09 35.94
CA PRO A 113 -23.94 -45.34 36.82
C PRO A 113 -23.21 -44.37 37.76
N PRO A 114 -23.81 -43.20 38.05
CA PRO A 114 -23.24 -42.25 39.00
C PRO A 114 -23.06 -42.91 40.37
N ARG A 115 -21.98 -42.55 41.06
CA ARG A 115 -21.71 -43.07 42.41
C ARG A 115 -22.80 -42.65 43.38
N GLU A 116 -23.04 -43.44 44.40
CA GLU A 116 -23.98 -43.11 45.48
C GLU A 116 -23.55 -41.80 46.17
N ALA A 117 -24.53 -40.94 46.42
CA ALA A 117 -24.30 -39.70 47.14
C ALA A 117 -24.07 -39.99 48.62
N VAL A 118 -23.08 -39.32 49.21
CA VAL A 118 -22.77 -39.43 50.64
C VAL A 118 -23.27 -38.21 51.42
N LYS A 119 -23.44 -37.08 50.74
CA LYS A 119 -23.94 -35.83 51.31
C LYS A 119 -24.79 -35.09 50.29
N THR A 120 -25.86 -34.46 50.78
CA THR A 120 -26.59 -33.44 50.02
C THR A 120 -26.25 -32.08 50.61
N CYS A 121 -25.80 -31.17 49.77
CA CYS A 121 -25.66 -29.77 50.15
C CYS A 121 -27.03 -29.11 50.01
N VAL A 122 -27.72 -28.83 51.12
CA VAL A 122 -29.04 -28.18 51.04
C VAL A 122 -28.96 -26.76 50.49
N THR A 123 -27.78 -26.13 50.53
CA THR A 123 -27.55 -24.80 49.96
C THR A 123 -27.36 -24.83 48.45
N CYS A 124 -26.83 -25.92 47.88
CA CYS A 124 -26.66 -26.09 46.43
C CYS A 124 -27.76 -26.93 45.81
N GLU A 125 -28.60 -27.59 46.63
CA GLU A 125 -29.61 -28.57 46.22
C GLU A 125 -29.02 -29.73 45.40
N VAL A 126 -27.75 -30.07 45.67
CA VAL A 126 -27.03 -31.13 44.94
C VAL A 126 -26.50 -32.19 45.90
N SER A 127 -26.72 -33.44 45.49
CA SER A 127 -26.19 -34.65 46.12
C SER A 127 -24.85 -35.02 45.49
N TYR A 128 -23.82 -35.18 46.34
CA TYR A 128 -22.45 -35.45 45.93
C TYR A 128 -21.98 -36.80 46.49
N CYS A 129 -21.25 -37.57 45.68
CA CYS A 129 -20.37 -38.61 46.21
C CYS A 129 -19.13 -37.96 46.86
N ASP A 130 -18.43 -38.72 47.69
CA ASP A 130 -17.27 -38.23 48.46
C ASP A 130 -16.17 -37.58 47.58
N ARG A 131 -15.97 -38.09 46.35
CA ARG A 131 -15.01 -37.54 45.39
C ARG A 131 -15.45 -36.21 44.80
N CYS A 132 -16.68 -36.14 44.28
CA CYS A 132 -17.20 -34.91 43.67
C CYS A 132 -17.39 -33.83 44.72
N LEU A 133 -17.81 -34.19 45.95
CA LEU A 133 -17.90 -33.26 47.07
C LEU A 133 -16.56 -32.55 47.30
N ARG A 134 -15.45 -33.28 47.39
CA ARG A 134 -14.13 -32.66 47.57
C ARG A 134 -13.66 -31.83 46.37
N ALA A 135 -14.04 -32.20 45.15
CA ALA A 135 -13.57 -31.57 43.92
C ALA A 135 -14.32 -30.27 43.60
N THR A 136 -15.64 -30.26 43.81
CA THR A 136 -16.52 -29.15 43.40
C THR A 136 -17.13 -28.39 44.58
N HIS A 137 -17.07 -28.96 45.79
CA HIS A 137 -17.56 -28.35 47.03
C HIS A 137 -16.54 -28.51 48.19
N PRO A 138 -15.30 -27.99 48.05
CA PRO A 138 -14.28 -28.11 49.07
C PRO A 138 -14.65 -27.34 50.34
N ASN A 139 -14.25 -27.82 51.52
CA ASN A 139 -14.44 -27.14 52.82
C ASN A 139 -13.53 -25.90 52.98
N LYS A 140 -13.60 -24.97 52.03
CA LYS A 140 -12.89 -23.69 51.95
C LYS A 140 -13.87 -22.62 51.45
N LYS A 141 -13.60 -21.34 51.71
CA LYS A 141 -14.42 -20.24 51.20
C LYS A 141 -14.56 -20.35 49.67
N PRO A 142 -15.76 -20.12 49.10
CA PRO A 142 -16.97 -19.59 49.72
C PRO A 142 -17.86 -20.65 50.42
N PHE A 143 -17.60 -21.94 50.24
CA PHE A 143 -18.52 -23.03 50.59
C PHE A 143 -18.55 -23.41 52.09
N THR A 144 -17.76 -22.75 52.93
CA THR A 144 -17.74 -22.99 54.39
C THR A 144 -19.07 -22.70 55.08
N SER A 145 -19.95 -21.90 54.48
CA SER A 145 -21.29 -21.59 54.99
C SER A 145 -22.39 -22.53 54.48
N HIS A 146 -22.07 -23.46 53.57
CA HIS A 146 -23.05 -24.37 52.99
C HIS A 146 -23.29 -25.58 53.91
N ARG A 147 -24.56 -25.96 54.11
CA ARG A 147 -24.92 -27.06 55.02
C ARG A 147 -25.00 -28.40 54.28
N LEU A 148 -24.20 -29.36 54.72
CA LEU A 148 -24.18 -30.73 54.20
C LEU A 148 -24.94 -31.67 55.14
N VAL A 149 -25.99 -32.32 54.64
CA VAL A 149 -26.82 -33.28 55.39
C VAL A 149 -26.69 -34.68 54.78
N GLU A 150 -27.27 -35.69 55.43
CA GLU A 150 -27.41 -37.02 54.84
C GLU A 150 -28.19 -36.96 53.51
N PRO A 151 -27.92 -37.87 52.56
CA PRO A 151 -28.60 -37.86 51.26
C PRO A 151 -30.12 -37.83 51.43
N VAL A 152 -30.76 -36.75 50.97
CA VAL A 152 -32.22 -36.59 50.99
C VAL A 152 -32.79 -36.62 49.57
N PRO A 153 -33.93 -37.31 49.32
CA PRO A 153 -34.57 -37.30 48.01
C PRO A 153 -35.10 -35.90 47.68
N ASP A 154 -35.10 -35.51 46.39
CA ASP A 154 -35.52 -34.20 45.87
C ASP A 154 -36.92 -33.75 46.35
N THR A 155 -37.77 -34.66 46.82
CA THR A 155 -39.13 -34.38 47.26
C THR A 155 -39.25 -33.63 48.59
N HIS A 156 -38.20 -33.58 49.43
CA HIS A 156 -38.19 -32.82 50.70
C HIS A 156 -37.60 -31.41 50.61
N ILE A 157 -37.14 -30.97 49.43
CA ILE A 157 -36.56 -29.63 49.21
C ILE A 157 -37.65 -28.58 48.88
N ARG A 158 -38.94 -28.95 48.94
CA ARG A 158 -40.06 -27.99 48.80
C ARG A 158 -40.33 -27.23 50.10
N GLY A 159 -39.50 -26.22 50.35
CA GLY A 159 -39.74 -25.17 51.33
C GLY A 159 -38.46 -24.77 52.03
N LEU A 160 -37.72 -23.81 51.46
CA LEU A 160 -36.60 -23.16 52.14
C LEU A 160 -37.14 -22.49 53.42
N THR A 161 -36.88 -23.11 54.56
CA THR A 161 -37.11 -22.51 55.88
C THR A 161 -35.88 -21.74 56.32
N CYS A 162 -36.08 -20.73 57.16
CA CYS A 162 -35.00 -19.89 57.63
C CYS A 162 -34.04 -20.69 58.52
N LEU A 163 -32.75 -20.51 58.29
CA LEU A 163 -31.68 -21.18 59.05
C LEU A 163 -31.69 -20.85 60.54
N GLU A 164 -32.27 -19.70 60.93
CA GLU A 164 -32.40 -19.27 62.33
C GLU A 164 -33.79 -19.53 62.92
N HIS A 165 -34.80 -19.70 62.07
CA HIS A 165 -36.20 -19.83 62.47
C HIS A 165 -36.82 -20.99 61.68
N GLU A 166 -36.69 -22.19 62.25
CA GLU A 166 -36.98 -23.47 61.56
C GLU A 166 -38.42 -23.59 61.03
N ASN A 167 -39.37 -22.88 61.63
CA ASN A 167 -40.79 -22.87 61.25
C ASN A 167 -41.18 -21.73 60.30
N GLU A 168 -40.26 -20.81 59.99
CA GLU A 168 -40.52 -19.66 59.13
C GLU A 168 -39.99 -19.89 57.72
N LYS A 169 -40.77 -19.49 56.72
CA LYS A 169 -40.35 -19.54 55.32
C LYS A 169 -39.42 -18.37 55.01
N VAL A 170 -38.36 -18.61 54.24
CA VAL A 170 -37.55 -17.51 53.71
C VAL A 170 -38.40 -16.70 52.72
N ASN A 171 -38.43 -15.38 52.90
CA ASN A 171 -39.21 -14.46 52.08
C ASN A 171 -38.49 -13.13 51.80
N MET A 172 -37.28 -12.95 52.34
CA MET A 172 -36.45 -11.76 52.18
C MET A 172 -35.00 -12.15 51.86
N TYR A 173 -34.26 -11.24 51.23
CA TYR A 173 -32.83 -11.38 50.92
C TYR A 173 -32.04 -10.29 51.64
N CYS A 174 -31.02 -10.65 52.40
CA CYS A 174 -30.11 -9.68 52.99
C CYS A 174 -29.01 -9.29 51.99
N LEU A 175 -28.92 -8.00 51.63
CA LEU A 175 -27.92 -7.50 50.70
C LEU A 175 -26.53 -7.35 51.32
N VAL A 176 -26.46 -7.28 52.66
CA VAL A 176 -25.20 -7.12 53.39
C VAL A 176 -24.49 -8.47 53.57
N ASP A 177 -25.25 -9.52 53.88
CA ASP A 177 -24.71 -10.86 54.15
C ASP A 177 -24.86 -11.84 52.98
N ASP A 178 -25.51 -11.40 51.89
CA ASP A 178 -25.77 -12.16 50.66
C ASP A 178 -26.55 -13.47 50.90
N GLN A 179 -27.58 -13.42 51.76
CA GLN A 179 -28.28 -14.60 52.27
C GLN A 179 -29.81 -14.50 52.24
N LEU A 180 -30.47 -15.65 52.07
CA LEU A 180 -31.92 -15.82 52.20
C LEU A 180 -32.33 -15.82 53.68
N ILE A 181 -33.27 -14.97 54.05
CA ILE A 181 -33.75 -14.81 55.43
C ILE A 181 -35.29 -14.80 55.48
N CYS A 182 -35.88 -15.02 56.66
CA CYS A 182 -37.31 -14.79 56.89
C CYS A 182 -37.59 -13.40 57.48
N ALA A 183 -38.87 -13.03 57.60
CA ALA A 183 -39.28 -11.77 58.22
C ALA A 183 -38.81 -11.63 59.68
N LEU A 184 -38.74 -12.73 60.46
CA LEU A 184 -38.28 -12.68 61.85
C LEU A 184 -36.79 -12.29 61.96
N CYS A 185 -35.95 -12.70 61.02
CA CYS A 185 -34.53 -12.29 60.97
C CYS A 185 -34.36 -10.76 60.86
N LYS A 186 -35.30 -10.06 60.20
CA LYS A 186 -35.30 -8.59 60.08
C LYS A 186 -36.00 -7.91 61.25
N LEU A 187 -37.07 -8.49 61.81
CA LEU A 187 -37.86 -7.86 62.87
C LEU A 187 -37.21 -7.97 64.24
N VAL A 188 -36.65 -9.13 64.58
CA VAL A 188 -36.12 -9.44 65.91
C VAL A 188 -34.76 -10.16 65.88
N GLY A 189 -34.34 -10.67 64.72
CA GLY A 189 -33.09 -11.40 64.55
C GLY A 189 -31.87 -10.54 64.22
N ARG A 190 -30.80 -11.21 63.79
CA ARG A 190 -29.47 -10.60 63.59
C ARG A 190 -29.37 -9.62 62.42
N HIS A 191 -30.36 -9.58 61.53
CA HIS A 191 -30.36 -8.76 60.32
C HIS A 191 -31.22 -7.49 60.47
N ARG A 192 -31.54 -7.09 61.72
CA ARG A 192 -32.40 -5.94 62.03
C ARG A 192 -31.93 -4.63 61.41
N GLU A 193 -30.63 -4.37 61.43
CA GLU A 193 -30.04 -3.14 60.87
C GLU A 193 -29.52 -3.33 59.43
N HIS A 194 -29.58 -4.53 58.87
CA HIS A 194 -29.07 -4.80 57.53
C HIS A 194 -30.07 -4.42 56.44
N GLN A 195 -29.56 -4.01 55.28
CA GLN A 195 -30.39 -3.73 54.13
C GLN A 195 -30.93 -5.04 53.55
N VAL A 196 -32.24 -5.14 53.42
CA VAL A 196 -32.94 -6.34 52.94
C VAL A 196 -33.85 -5.98 51.77
N SER A 197 -33.97 -6.87 50.79
CA SER A 197 -34.91 -6.76 49.67
C SER A 197 -35.89 -7.94 49.69
N SER A 198 -37.02 -7.81 48.99
CA SER A 198 -37.89 -8.96 48.75
C SER A 198 -37.18 -10.01 47.89
N LEU A 199 -37.52 -11.29 48.05
CA LEU A 199 -36.97 -12.35 47.20
C LEU A 199 -37.35 -12.17 45.74
N SER A 200 -38.60 -11.79 45.46
CA SER A 200 -39.08 -11.61 44.08
C SER A 200 -38.28 -10.53 43.35
N GLU A 201 -38.05 -9.37 43.99
CA GLU A 201 -37.29 -8.29 43.37
C GLU A 201 -35.81 -8.68 43.14
N ARG A 202 -35.18 -9.40 44.08
CA ARG A 202 -33.80 -9.86 43.91
C ARG A 202 -33.69 -10.94 42.85
N PHE A 203 -34.66 -11.85 42.80
CA PHE A 203 -34.78 -12.89 41.78
C PHE A 203 -34.90 -12.27 40.39
N ASP A 204 -35.84 -11.33 40.20
CA ASP A 204 -36.06 -10.68 38.91
C ASP A 204 -34.81 -9.93 38.45
N LYS A 205 -34.15 -9.17 39.34
CA LYS A 205 -32.90 -8.46 39.00
C LYS A 205 -31.75 -9.40 38.63
N LEU A 206 -31.53 -10.47 39.40
CA LEU A 206 -30.45 -11.42 39.14
C LEU A 206 -30.72 -12.24 37.88
N LYS A 207 -31.97 -12.70 37.69
CA LYS A 207 -32.42 -13.41 36.49
C LYS A 207 -32.25 -12.54 35.25
N GLN A 208 -32.71 -11.29 35.28
CA GLN A 208 -32.54 -10.36 34.16
C GLN A 208 -31.06 -10.10 33.85
N THR A 209 -30.21 -9.95 34.88
CA THR A 209 -28.77 -9.79 34.70
C THR A 209 -28.15 -11.02 34.03
N LEU A 210 -28.55 -12.23 34.44
CA LEU A 210 -28.07 -13.48 33.86
C LEU A 210 -28.55 -13.66 32.42
N GLU A 211 -29.82 -13.36 32.12
CA GLU A 211 -30.39 -13.41 30.77
C GLU A 211 -29.68 -12.44 29.82
N ASN A 212 -29.40 -11.22 30.27
CA ASN A 212 -28.64 -10.22 29.52
C ASN A 212 -27.19 -10.70 29.25
N ASN A 213 -26.51 -11.22 30.28
CA ASN A 213 -25.15 -11.74 30.13
C ASN A 213 -25.09 -12.95 29.20
N LEU A 214 -26.07 -13.85 29.29
CA LEU A 214 -26.18 -15.01 28.42
C LEU A 214 -26.41 -14.59 26.97
N THR A 215 -27.29 -13.63 26.72
CA THR A 215 -27.56 -13.11 25.37
C THR A 215 -26.33 -12.43 24.79
N ASN A 216 -25.59 -11.65 25.59
CA ASN A 216 -24.32 -11.06 25.19
C ASN A 216 -23.27 -12.12 24.85
N LEU A 217 -23.18 -13.20 25.62
CA LEU A 217 -22.25 -14.30 25.38
C LEU A 217 -22.60 -15.06 24.09
N VAL A 218 -23.87 -15.38 23.87
CA VAL A 218 -24.35 -16.02 22.63
C VAL A 218 -24.03 -15.15 21.41
N LYS A 219 -24.26 -13.83 21.51
CA LYS A 219 -23.90 -12.88 20.45
C LYS A 219 -22.40 -12.86 20.18
N ARG A 220 -21.55 -12.87 21.22
CA ARG A 220 -20.09 -12.93 21.01
C ARG A 220 -19.65 -14.26 20.42
N ASN A 221 -20.31 -15.36 20.76
CA ASN A 221 -19.99 -16.66 20.19
C ASN A 221 -20.31 -16.71 18.69
N SER A 222 -21.43 -16.14 18.26
CA SER A 222 -21.76 -16.04 16.83
C SER A 222 -20.84 -15.07 16.07
N GLU A 223 -20.39 -13.98 16.70
CA GLU A 223 -19.34 -13.11 16.14
C GLU A 223 -18.01 -13.87 15.93
N LEU A 224 -17.60 -14.71 16.89
CA LEU A 224 -16.41 -15.54 16.78
C LEU A 224 -16.54 -16.62 15.70
N GLU A 225 -17.70 -17.28 15.60
CA GLU A 225 -17.98 -18.25 14.52
C GLU A 225 -17.88 -17.58 13.14
N ASN A 226 -18.41 -16.37 12.99
CA ASN A 226 -18.29 -15.59 11.76
C ASN A 226 -16.84 -15.19 11.46
N GLN A 227 -16.05 -14.80 12.48
CA GLN A 227 -14.63 -14.52 12.31
C GLN A 227 -13.85 -15.78 11.90
N MET A 228 -14.15 -16.92 12.50
CA MET A 228 -13.52 -18.20 12.16
C MET A 228 -13.83 -18.60 10.72
N ALA A 229 -15.09 -18.45 10.27
CA ALA A 229 -15.47 -18.70 8.89
C ALA A 229 -14.70 -17.82 7.90
N LYS A 230 -14.53 -16.52 8.22
CA LYS A 230 -13.71 -15.61 7.41
C LYS A 230 -12.24 -16.03 7.36
N LEU A 231 -11.66 -16.45 8.49
CA LEU A 231 -10.28 -16.94 8.53
C LEU A 231 -10.09 -18.21 7.68
N ILE A 232 -11.02 -19.16 7.77
CA ILE A 232 -11.00 -20.37 6.94
C ILE A 232 -11.08 -20.01 5.44
N GLN A 233 -11.96 -19.07 5.08
CA GLN A 233 -12.07 -18.58 3.70
C GLN A 233 -10.76 -17.92 3.22
N ILE A 234 -10.12 -17.11 4.06
CA ILE A 234 -8.83 -16.48 3.73
C ILE A 234 -7.76 -17.57 3.52
N CYS A 235 -7.69 -18.59 4.38
CA CYS A 235 -6.75 -19.70 4.21
C CYS A 235 -6.96 -20.42 2.88
N GLN A 236 -8.21 -20.77 2.54
CA GLN A 236 -8.53 -21.40 1.25
C GLN A 236 -8.15 -20.50 0.06
N GLN A 237 -8.40 -19.20 0.16
CA GLN A 237 -8.02 -18.26 -0.89
C GLN A 237 -6.49 -18.19 -1.06
N VAL A 238 -5.72 -18.21 0.02
CA VAL A 238 -4.25 -18.23 -0.02
C VAL A 238 -3.76 -19.51 -0.69
N GLU A 239 -4.32 -20.67 -0.37
CA GLU A 239 -3.95 -21.94 -1.01
C GLU A 239 -4.21 -21.91 -2.51
N VAL A 240 -5.41 -21.50 -2.94
CA VAL A 240 -5.78 -21.42 -4.37
C VAL A 240 -4.90 -20.39 -5.10
N ASN A 241 -4.68 -19.21 -4.51
CA ASN A 241 -3.84 -18.17 -5.12
C ASN A 241 -2.40 -18.66 -5.26
N THR A 242 -1.86 -19.32 -4.25
CA THR A 242 -0.48 -19.85 -4.28
C THR A 242 -0.34 -20.89 -5.39
N ALA A 243 -1.25 -21.86 -5.45
CA ALA A 243 -1.25 -22.88 -6.51
C ALA A 243 -1.37 -22.25 -7.92
N MET A 244 -2.18 -21.21 -8.07
CA MET A 244 -2.31 -20.48 -9.34
C MET A 244 -1.01 -19.75 -9.71
N HIS A 245 -0.34 -19.11 -8.75
CA HIS A 245 0.96 -18.45 -8.98
C HIS A 245 2.08 -19.44 -9.29
N GLU A 246 2.11 -20.60 -8.62
CA GLU A 246 3.04 -21.69 -8.93
C GLU A 246 2.84 -22.21 -10.36
N ALA A 247 1.59 -22.43 -10.78
CA ALA A 247 1.28 -22.86 -12.15
C ALA A 247 1.73 -21.82 -13.19
N LYS A 248 1.48 -20.53 -12.92
CA LYS A 248 1.91 -19.44 -13.81
C LYS A 248 3.44 -19.32 -13.88
N LEU A 249 4.15 -19.50 -12.77
CA LEU A 249 5.61 -19.50 -12.76
C LEU A 249 6.16 -20.61 -13.67
N VAL A 250 5.59 -21.81 -13.58
CA VAL A 250 5.99 -22.94 -14.44
C VAL A 250 5.76 -22.60 -15.91
N GLU A 251 4.60 -22.05 -16.26
CA GLU A 251 4.27 -21.64 -17.63
C GLU A 251 5.26 -20.62 -18.21
N GLU A 252 5.54 -19.54 -17.48
CA GLU A 252 6.46 -18.47 -17.92
C GLU A 252 7.91 -18.98 -18.04
N CYS A 253 8.35 -19.85 -17.11
CA CYS A 253 9.66 -20.49 -17.20
C CYS A 253 9.77 -21.44 -18.40
N ASP A 254 8.75 -22.23 -18.68
CA ASP A 254 8.72 -23.13 -19.84
C ASP A 254 8.78 -22.35 -21.16
N GLU A 255 8.11 -21.20 -21.25
CA GLU A 255 8.18 -20.32 -22.41
C GLU A 255 9.62 -19.79 -22.63
N LEU A 256 10.28 -19.30 -21.57
CA LEU A 256 11.68 -18.86 -21.64
C LEU A 256 12.63 -19.99 -22.10
N VAL A 257 12.44 -21.19 -21.57
CA VAL A 257 13.21 -22.38 -21.96
C VAL A 257 13.01 -22.69 -23.44
N GLU A 258 11.78 -22.59 -23.93
CA GLU A 258 11.47 -22.86 -25.33
C GLU A 258 12.09 -21.83 -26.28
N ILE A 259 12.06 -20.54 -25.90
CA ILE A 259 12.78 -19.48 -26.64
C ILE A 259 14.28 -19.79 -26.71
N ILE A 260 14.90 -20.19 -25.60
CA ILE A 260 16.33 -20.55 -25.58
C ILE A 260 16.61 -21.75 -26.48
N ARG A 261 15.76 -22.78 -26.48
CA ARG A 261 15.88 -23.95 -27.36
C ARG A 261 15.78 -23.55 -28.84
N GLN A 262 14.83 -22.70 -29.20
CA GLN A 262 14.67 -22.19 -30.56
C GLN A 262 15.90 -21.39 -30.99
N ARG A 263 16.39 -20.47 -30.15
CA ARG A 263 17.59 -19.66 -30.45
C ARG A 263 18.84 -20.51 -30.62
N LYS A 264 19.03 -21.55 -29.78
CA LYS A 264 20.09 -22.54 -29.93
C LYS A 264 20.05 -23.19 -31.32
N GLN A 265 18.88 -23.62 -31.78
CA GLN A 265 18.74 -24.25 -33.09
C GLN A 265 19.07 -23.29 -34.23
N VAL A 266 18.58 -22.04 -34.18
CA VAL A 266 18.88 -21.01 -35.18
C VAL A 266 20.38 -20.74 -35.27
N ILE A 267 21.06 -20.59 -34.13
CA ILE A 267 22.51 -20.34 -34.10
C ILE A 267 23.27 -21.56 -34.63
N ALA A 268 22.87 -22.78 -34.26
CA ALA A 268 23.49 -24.00 -34.75
C ALA A 268 23.40 -24.16 -36.28
N VAL A 269 22.27 -23.78 -36.88
CA VAL A 269 22.10 -23.77 -38.34
C VAL A 269 23.07 -22.77 -38.99
N LYS A 270 23.16 -21.55 -38.47
CA LYS A 270 24.10 -20.53 -38.98
C LYS A 270 25.56 -20.99 -38.95
N ILE A 271 25.97 -21.68 -37.88
CA ILE A 271 27.32 -22.26 -37.77
C ILE A 271 27.55 -23.29 -38.88
N LYS A 272 26.58 -24.19 -39.09
CA LYS A 272 26.67 -25.23 -40.14
C LYS A 272 26.74 -24.61 -41.54
N GLU A 273 25.90 -23.62 -41.83
CA GLU A 273 25.90 -22.92 -43.12
C GLU A 273 27.22 -22.18 -43.36
N SER A 274 27.72 -21.46 -42.35
CA SER A 274 29.02 -20.78 -42.45
C SER A 274 30.16 -21.77 -42.69
N LYS A 275 30.14 -22.92 -42.02
CA LYS A 275 31.11 -24.00 -42.23
C LYS A 275 31.07 -24.49 -43.68
N VAL A 276 29.88 -24.81 -44.20
CA VAL A 276 29.70 -25.29 -45.57
C VAL A 276 30.20 -24.24 -46.58
N MET A 277 29.86 -22.97 -46.38
CA MET A 277 30.29 -21.88 -47.26
C MET A 277 31.82 -21.72 -47.28
N LYS A 278 32.47 -21.72 -46.11
CA LYS A 278 33.94 -21.61 -46.01
C LYS A 278 34.64 -22.82 -46.62
N LEU A 279 34.18 -24.04 -46.34
CA LEU A 279 34.72 -25.26 -46.95
C LEU A 279 34.60 -25.23 -48.48
N ARG A 280 33.49 -24.69 -49.01
CA ARG A 280 33.31 -24.55 -50.47
C ARG A 280 34.32 -23.56 -51.08
N LYS A 281 34.59 -22.43 -50.41
CA LYS A 281 35.60 -21.46 -50.87
C LYS A 281 37.00 -22.06 -50.84
N LEU A 282 37.38 -22.72 -49.76
CA LEU A 282 38.67 -23.41 -49.65
C LEU A 282 38.82 -24.51 -50.72
N ALA A 283 37.78 -25.31 -50.95
CA ALA A 283 37.79 -26.32 -52.01
C ALA A 283 38.01 -25.69 -53.41
N GLN A 284 37.41 -24.52 -53.67
CA GLN A 284 37.63 -23.78 -54.92
C GLN A 284 39.07 -23.27 -55.05
N GLN A 285 39.65 -22.72 -53.98
CA GLN A 285 41.05 -22.28 -53.98
C GLN A 285 42.00 -23.46 -54.24
N ILE A 286 41.76 -24.62 -53.58
CA ILE A 286 42.53 -25.85 -53.81
C ILE A 286 42.42 -26.30 -55.28
N ALA A 287 41.23 -26.26 -55.87
CA ALA A 287 41.03 -26.62 -57.27
C ALA A 287 41.80 -25.70 -58.22
N ASN A 288 41.80 -24.38 -57.97
CA ASN A 288 42.54 -23.40 -58.76
C ASN A 288 44.06 -23.63 -58.66
N CYS A 289 44.59 -23.90 -57.46
CA CYS A 289 46.00 -24.24 -57.25
C CYS A 289 46.40 -25.52 -57.99
N ARG A 290 45.57 -26.57 -57.91
CA ARG A 290 45.81 -27.83 -58.65
C ARG A 290 45.88 -27.58 -60.16
N GLN A 291 44.97 -26.79 -60.71
CA GLN A 291 44.96 -26.48 -62.14
C GLN A 291 46.20 -25.68 -62.57
N CYS A 292 46.65 -24.73 -61.75
CA CYS A 292 47.87 -23.96 -62.01
C CYS A 292 49.13 -24.86 -61.98
N LEU A 293 49.20 -25.79 -61.03
CA LEU A 293 50.28 -26.79 -60.95
C LEU A 293 50.30 -27.70 -62.19
N GLU A 294 49.14 -28.18 -62.65
CA GLU A 294 49.04 -29.03 -63.85
C GLU A 294 49.50 -28.30 -65.12
N ARG A 295 49.06 -27.05 -65.31
CA ARG A 295 49.52 -26.19 -66.43
C ARG A 295 51.03 -25.93 -66.38
N SER A 296 51.57 -25.70 -65.18
CA SER A 296 53.01 -25.47 -65.00
C SER A 296 53.82 -26.74 -65.29
N SER A 297 53.36 -27.90 -64.80
CA SER A 297 54.00 -29.20 -65.02
C SER A 297 54.05 -29.58 -66.52
N THR A 298 52.95 -29.36 -67.24
CA THR A 298 52.90 -29.60 -68.69
C THR A 298 53.85 -28.68 -69.46
N LEU A 299 53.93 -27.40 -69.09
CA LEU A 299 54.86 -26.45 -69.70
C LEU A 299 56.33 -26.79 -69.41
N ILE A 300 56.65 -27.22 -68.18
CA ILE A 300 57.98 -27.73 -67.81
C ILE A 300 58.35 -28.93 -68.68
N THR A 301 57.44 -29.90 -68.80
CA THR A 301 57.67 -31.10 -69.62
C THR A 301 57.93 -30.74 -71.10
N GLN A 302 57.18 -29.78 -71.66
CA GLN A 302 57.38 -29.29 -73.03
C GLN A 302 58.72 -28.58 -73.21
N ALA A 303 59.15 -27.78 -72.23
CA ALA A 303 60.45 -27.13 -72.22
C ALA A 303 61.59 -28.16 -72.14
N GLU A 304 61.50 -29.13 -71.23
CA GLU A 304 62.48 -30.22 -71.10
C GLU A 304 62.59 -31.08 -72.36
N GLN A 305 61.47 -31.39 -73.01
CA GLN A 305 61.47 -32.13 -74.29
C GLN A 305 62.16 -31.33 -75.40
N SER A 306 61.87 -30.03 -75.50
CA SER A 306 62.50 -29.16 -76.50
C SER A 306 64.01 -29.05 -76.28
N LEU A 307 64.46 -29.02 -75.02
CA LEU A 307 65.89 -28.99 -74.66
C LEU A 307 66.64 -30.30 -75.00
N LYS A 308 65.92 -31.42 -75.19
CA LYS A 308 66.51 -32.72 -75.58
C LYS A 308 66.60 -32.92 -77.10
N GLU A 309 66.06 -32.00 -77.91
CA GLU A 309 66.12 -32.08 -79.37
C GLU A 309 67.52 -31.73 -79.88
N ASN A 310 68.09 -32.60 -80.72
CA ASN A 310 69.46 -32.46 -81.23
C ASN A 310 69.50 -31.91 -82.67
N ASP A 311 68.38 -31.99 -83.41
CA ASP A 311 68.26 -31.37 -84.73
C ASP A 311 68.05 -29.86 -84.60
N HIS A 312 68.99 -29.08 -85.15
CA HIS A 312 69.03 -27.63 -84.95
C HIS A 312 67.84 -26.91 -85.63
N ALA A 313 67.34 -27.43 -86.75
CA ALA A 313 66.22 -26.82 -87.46
C ALA A 313 64.89 -27.09 -86.75
N ARG A 314 64.68 -28.33 -86.26
CA ARG A 314 63.50 -28.70 -85.45
C ARG A 314 63.48 -28.02 -84.10
N PHE A 315 64.65 -27.87 -83.47
CA PHE A 315 64.80 -27.10 -82.24
C PHE A 315 64.35 -25.65 -82.45
N LEU A 316 64.90 -24.95 -83.45
CA LEU A 316 64.56 -23.53 -83.69
C LEU A 316 63.09 -23.31 -84.04
N GLN A 317 62.42 -24.28 -84.70
CA GLN A 317 60.99 -24.21 -85.01
C GLN A 317 60.09 -24.31 -83.76
N THR A 318 60.46 -25.12 -82.77
CA THR A 318 59.63 -25.39 -81.58
C THR A 318 60.05 -24.57 -80.36
N ALA A 319 61.35 -24.35 -80.16
CA ALA A 319 61.92 -23.69 -78.99
C ALA A 319 61.48 -22.24 -78.85
N ARG A 320 61.26 -21.50 -79.95
CA ARG A 320 60.79 -20.09 -79.88
C ARG A 320 59.43 -19.98 -79.20
N ASN A 321 58.47 -20.83 -79.59
CA ASN A 321 57.12 -20.79 -79.03
C ASN A 321 57.12 -21.22 -77.55
N VAL A 322 57.88 -22.26 -77.21
CA VAL A 322 58.00 -22.75 -75.83
C VAL A 322 58.71 -21.71 -74.95
N ALA A 323 59.77 -21.07 -75.44
CA ALA A 323 60.49 -20.01 -74.74
C ALA A 323 59.60 -18.78 -74.49
N GLU A 324 58.79 -18.35 -75.46
CA GLU A 324 57.82 -17.26 -75.29
C GLU A 324 56.78 -17.63 -74.21
N ARG A 325 56.25 -18.86 -74.21
CA ARG A 325 55.28 -19.33 -73.20
C ARG A 325 55.88 -19.45 -71.79
N VAL A 326 57.13 -19.91 -71.67
CA VAL A 326 57.86 -19.96 -70.40
C VAL A 326 58.17 -18.55 -69.91
N ALA A 327 58.62 -17.65 -70.78
CA ALA A 327 58.88 -16.25 -70.44
C ALA A 327 57.60 -15.54 -69.98
N MET A 328 56.46 -15.77 -70.64
CA MET A 328 55.17 -15.20 -70.23
C MET A 328 54.67 -15.78 -68.90
N ALA A 329 54.82 -17.09 -68.68
CA ALA A 329 54.45 -17.72 -67.41
C ALA A 329 55.33 -17.21 -66.25
N THR A 330 56.63 -17.05 -66.46
CA THR A 330 57.58 -16.58 -65.44
C THR A 330 57.52 -15.07 -65.18
N ALA A 331 57.14 -14.27 -66.18
CA ALA A 331 56.97 -12.82 -66.03
C ALA A 331 55.69 -12.43 -65.26
N SER A 332 54.68 -13.31 -65.18
CA SER A 332 53.43 -13.05 -64.47
C SER A 332 53.27 -13.95 -63.25
N SER A 333 53.50 -13.39 -62.06
CA SER A 333 53.34 -14.13 -60.79
C SER A 333 51.91 -14.66 -60.59
N GLN A 334 50.88 -14.02 -61.16
CA GLN A 334 49.48 -14.46 -61.08
C GLN A 334 49.19 -15.70 -61.96
N VAL A 335 50.05 -15.99 -62.94
CA VAL A 335 49.90 -17.15 -63.84
C VAL A 335 50.49 -18.42 -63.19
N LEU A 336 51.51 -18.27 -62.34
CA LEU A 336 52.20 -19.36 -61.65
C LEU A 336 51.72 -19.60 -60.20
N ILE A 337 51.22 -18.56 -59.52
CA ILE A 337 50.79 -18.65 -58.12
C ILE A 337 49.42 -17.97 -58.01
N PRO A 338 48.33 -18.74 -57.83
CA PRO A 338 47.03 -18.16 -57.52
C PRO A 338 47.08 -17.42 -56.18
N ASP A 339 46.34 -16.31 -56.07
CA ASP A 339 46.20 -15.60 -54.81
C ASP A 339 45.36 -16.45 -53.82
N VAL A 340 46.02 -16.97 -52.77
CA VAL A 340 45.41 -17.86 -51.76
C VAL A 340 45.22 -17.07 -50.48
N ASN A 341 43.97 -16.92 -50.05
CA ASN A 341 43.65 -16.28 -48.79
C ASN A 341 43.72 -17.29 -47.64
N LEU A 342 44.84 -17.28 -46.91
CA LEU A 342 45.11 -18.17 -45.77
C LEU A 342 44.35 -17.77 -44.49
N ASN A 343 43.73 -16.59 -44.45
CA ASN A 343 43.00 -16.07 -43.29
C ASN A 343 41.52 -16.49 -43.27
N GLU A 344 41.07 -17.41 -44.14
CA GLU A 344 39.70 -17.96 -44.12
C GLU A 344 39.44 -19.00 -43.01
N ALA A 345 40.27 -19.03 -41.96
CA ALA A 345 40.05 -19.87 -40.79
C ALA A 345 38.71 -19.56 -40.09
N PHE A 346 38.17 -20.51 -39.33
CA PHE A 346 36.87 -20.38 -38.64
C PHE A 346 36.97 -19.52 -37.36
N ASP A 347 37.88 -18.54 -37.33
CA ASP A 347 38.34 -17.94 -36.06
C ASP A 347 37.50 -16.72 -35.62
N ASN A 348 36.63 -16.20 -36.50
CA ASN A 348 35.79 -15.03 -36.23
C ASN A 348 34.40 -15.38 -35.64
N PHE A 349 34.21 -16.58 -35.09
CA PHE A 349 32.95 -16.98 -34.46
C PHE A 349 33.11 -17.11 -32.94
N ALA A 350 32.68 -16.07 -32.22
CA ALA A 350 32.64 -16.06 -30.75
C ALA A 350 31.21 -16.17 -30.25
N LEU A 351 30.99 -17.02 -29.24
CA LEU A 351 29.72 -17.12 -28.51
C LEU A 351 29.90 -16.50 -27.13
N ASP A 352 29.28 -15.36 -26.91
CA ASP A 352 29.18 -14.74 -25.60
C ASP A 352 27.70 -14.56 -25.25
N PHE A 353 27.27 -15.20 -24.17
CA PHE A 353 25.91 -15.13 -23.63
C PHE A 353 25.92 -14.57 -22.20
N SER A 354 26.99 -13.87 -21.80
CA SER A 354 27.17 -13.41 -20.42
C SER A 354 26.09 -12.41 -20.00
N ARG A 355 25.67 -11.54 -20.92
CA ARG A 355 24.57 -10.59 -20.68
C ARG A 355 23.24 -11.30 -20.45
N GLU A 356 22.90 -12.23 -21.34
CA GLU A 356 21.65 -12.99 -21.28
C GLU A 356 21.59 -13.87 -20.03
N LYS A 357 22.72 -14.49 -19.65
CA LYS A 357 22.83 -15.23 -18.39
C LYS A 357 22.56 -14.35 -17.18
N LYS A 358 23.15 -13.16 -17.13
CA LYS A 358 22.94 -12.21 -16.03
C LYS A 358 21.48 -11.76 -15.92
N ILE A 359 20.78 -11.60 -17.05
CA ILE A 359 19.35 -11.29 -17.07
C ILE A 359 18.53 -12.48 -16.53
N LEU A 360 18.86 -13.72 -16.93
CA LEU A 360 18.19 -14.93 -16.44
C LEU A 360 18.45 -15.21 -14.94
N GLU A 361 19.66 -14.91 -14.45
CA GLU A 361 20.00 -15.00 -13.02
C GLU A 361 19.23 -13.99 -12.16
N GLY A 362 18.77 -12.88 -12.76
CA GLY A 362 17.96 -11.86 -12.11
C GLY A 362 16.45 -12.09 -12.18
N LEU A 363 15.99 -13.26 -12.66
CA LEU A 363 14.57 -13.62 -12.62
C LEU A 363 14.10 -13.76 -11.18
N ASP A 364 13.12 -12.94 -10.81
CA ASP A 364 12.50 -12.95 -9.49
C ASP A 364 10.99 -12.75 -9.63
N TYR A 365 10.23 -13.00 -8.56
CA TYR A 365 8.80 -12.76 -8.57
C TYR A 365 8.53 -11.26 -8.78
N LEU A 366 7.56 -10.95 -9.65
CA LEU A 366 7.17 -9.57 -9.89
C LEU A 366 6.65 -8.97 -8.58
N THR A 367 7.29 -7.88 -8.14
CA THR A 367 6.84 -7.08 -7.00
C THR A 367 6.18 -5.80 -7.48
N ALA A 368 5.39 -5.17 -6.63
CA ALA A 368 4.92 -3.82 -6.91
C ALA A 368 6.13 -2.92 -7.19
N PRO A 369 6.06 -1.98 -8.16
CA PRO A 369 7.21 -1.19 -8.55
C PRO A 369 7.73 -0.37 -7.37
N ASN A 370 9.01 0.01 -7.40
CA ASN A 370 9.53 0.96 -6.44
C ASN A 370 8.71 2.27 -6.47
N PRO A 371 8.53 2.94 -5.31
CA PRO A 371 7.90 4.25 -5.26
C PRO A 371 8.53 5.22 -6.27
N PRO A 372 7.74 5.83 -7.17
CA PRO A 372 8.27 6.85 -8.06
C PRO A 372 8.66 8.09 -7.23
N SER A 373 9.66 8.83 -7.68
CA SER A 373 10.12 10.05 -7.02
C SER A 373 9.75 11.26 -7.88
N ILE A 374 8.89 12.14 -7.35
CA ILE A 374 8.57 13.41 -8.01
C ILE A 374 9.81 14.31 -7.95
N ARG A 375 10.16 14.91 -9.08
CA ARG A 375 11.32 15.77 -9.26
C ARG A 375 10.85 17.22 -9.27
N ASP A 376 10.70 17.80 -8.08
CA ASP A 376 10.18 19.17 -7.91
C ASP A 376 10.95 20.20 -8.75
N GLU A 377 12.26 20.01 -8.92
CA GLU A 377 13.11 20.87 -9.74
C GLU A 377 12.85 20.81 -11.25
N LEU A 378 12.16 19.76 -11.72
CA LEU A 378 11.75 19.59 -13.12
C LEU A 378 10.28 19.97 -13.33
N CYS A 379 9.50 20.07 -12.26
CA CYS A 379 8.11 20.47 -12.32
C CYS A 379 7.99 21.92 -12.81
N THR A 380 6.96 22.20 -13.61
CA THR A 380 6.68 23.56 -14.09
C THR A 380 5.26 23.97 -13.75
N ALA A 381 5.08 25.24 -13.42
CA ALA A 381 3.78 25.80 -13.07
C ALA A 381 3.46 27.02 -13.93
N SER A 382 2.20 27.12 -14.33
CA SER A 382 1.58 28.31 -14.88
C SER A 382 0.44 28.75 -13.97
N HIS A 383 -0.34 29.74 -14.39
CA HIS A 383 -1.49 30.21 -13.63
C HIS A 383 -2.67 29.22 -13.54
N ASP A 384 -2.79 28.30 -14.49
CA ASP A 384 -3.90 27.34 -14.57
C ASP A 384 -3.43 25.91 -14.87
N THR A 385 -2.12 25.68 -14.96
CA THR A 385 -1.54 24.37 -15.22
C THR A 385 -0.34 24.07 -14.32
N ILE A 386 -0.16 22.80 -13.98
CA ILE A 386 1.06 22.28 -13.36
C ILE A 386 1.49 21.03 -14.12
N THR A 387 2.73 21.01 -14.60
CA THR A 387 3.37 19.82 -15.16
C THR A 387 4.23 19.17 -14.09
N VAL A 388 3.84 17.97 -13.69
CA VAL A 388 4.56 17.17 -12.69
C VAL A 388 5.49 16.21 -13.42
N HIS A 389 6.75 16.15 -12.99
CA HIS A 389 7.77 15.23 -13.51
C HIS A 389 8.20 14.27 -12.41
N TRP A 390 8.44 13.00 -12.75
CA TRP A 390 8.92 11.99 -11.80
C TRP A 390 9.92 11.03 -12.44
N THR A 391 10.57 10.22 -11.62
CA THR A 391 11.50 9.17 -12.04
C THR A 391 11.21 7.87 -11.29
N SER A 392 11.44 6.74 -11.94
CA SER A 392 11.36 5.40 -11.33
C SER A 392 12.69 4.68 -11.53
N GLU A 393 13.21 4.05 -10.48
CA GLU A 393 14.49 3.32 -10.55
C GLU A 393 14.42 2.11 -11.48
N ASP A 394 13.24 1.49 -11.58
CA ASP A 394 12.97 0.36 -12.46
C ASP A 394 11.78 0.68 -13.37
N GLU A 395 12.04 1.45 -14.44
CA GLU A 395 11.01 1.80 -15.43
C GLU A 395 10.43 0.58 -16.16
N PHE A 396 11.18 -0.53 -16.23
CA PHE A 396 10.76 -1.72 -16.95
C PHE A 396 9.69 -2.52 -16.19
N SER A 397 9.65 -2.43 -14.86
CA SER A 397 8.59 -3.07 -14.07
C SER A 397 7.30 -2.26 -13.99
N VAL A 398 7.29 -0.98 -14.39
CA VAL A 398 6.08 -0.13 -14.34
C VAL A 398 5.24 -0.29 -15.60
N THR A 399 3.98 -0.68 -15.43
CA THR A 399 3.01 -0.78 -16.54
C THR A 399 2.33 0.57 -16.81
N SER A 400 2.02 1.34 -15.78
CA SER A 400 1.43 2.68 -15.90
C SER A 400 1.57 3.47 -14.60
N TYR A 401 1.43 4.79 -14.70
CA TYR A 401 1.29 5.68 -13.56
C TYR A 401 -0.14 6.20 -13.41
N GLU A 402 -0.48 6.56 -12.19
CA GLU A 402 -1.68 7.30 -11.83
C GLU A 402 -1.27 8.54 -11.05
N LEU A 403 -1.68 9.72 -11.50
CA LEU A 403 -1.42 10.98 -10.81
C LEU A 403 -2.66 11.36 -9.99
N GLN A 404 -2.47 11.64 -8.71
CA GLN A 404 -3.52 12.11 -7.81
C GLN A 404 -3.19 13.49 -7.29
N TYR A 405 -4.17 14.39 -7.23
CA TYR A 405 -3.95 15.73 -6.70
C TYR A 405 -5.18 16.32 -6.01
N THR A 406 -4.95 17.25 -5.08
CA THR A 406 -6.02 18.03 -4.42
C THR A 406 -5.49 19.39 -3.96
N ILE A 407 -6.40 20.31 -3.63
CA ILE A 407 -6.06 21.64 -3.12
C ILE A 407 -5.54 21.51 -1.69
N TYR A 408 -4.41 22.17 -1.39
CA TYR A 408 -3.81 22.22 -0.06
C TYR A 408 -4.08 23.58 0.60
N THR A 409 -4.93 23.60 1.62
CA THR A 409 -5.11 24.75 2.51
C THR A 409 -4.37 24.47 3.82
N GLY A 410 -3.47 25.37 4.26
CA GLY A 410 -2.61 25.14 5.43
C GLY A 410 -3.35 24.88 6.77
N GLN A 411 -4.68 25.00 6.80
CA GLN A 411 -5.54 24.68 7.92
C GLN A 411 -6.04 23.22 7.94
N THR A 412 -5.79 22.43 6.89
CA THR A 412 -6.24 21.04 6.80
C THR A 412 -5.17 20.06 7.27
N ASN A 413 -5.48 19.27 8.29
CA ASN A 413 -4.61 18.17 8.72
C ASN A 413 -4.42 17.19 7.55
N PHE A 414 -3.17 16.97 7.14
CA PHE A 414 -2.80 16.04 6.07
C PHE A 414 -3.42 14.64 6.24
N ILE A 415 -3.54 14.18 7.49
CA ILE A 415 -4.16 12.88 7.86
C ILE A 415 -5.65 12.83 7.50
N SER A 416 -6.35 13.96 7.53
CA SER A 416 -7.78 14.05 7.19
C SER A 416 -8.00 13.97 5.67
N LEU A 417 -7.08 14.51 4.87
CA LEU A 417 -7.12 14.46 3.41
C LEU A 417 -6.73 13.07 2.86
N TYR A 418 -5.77 12.39 3.50
CA TYR A 418 -5.33 11.05 3.10
C TYR A 418 -6.43 9.99 3.26
N ASN A 419 -7.31 10.14 4.25
CA ASN A 419 -8.39 9.18 4.54
C ASN A 419 -9.71 9.47 3.79
N SER A 420 -9.82 10.58 3.06
CA SER A 420 -11.01 10.93 2.27
C SER A 420 -10.77 10.59 0.80
N ALA A 421 -11.15 9.38 0.38
CA ALA A 421 -10.99 8.92 -1.00
C ALA A 421 -11.69 9.82 -2.05
N ASP A 422 -12.76 10.53 -1.65
CA ASP A 422 -13.57 11.37 -2.54
C ASP A 422 -12.98 12.78 -2.77
N SER A 423 -11.90 13.16 -2.09
CA SER A 423 -11.31 14.51 -2.17
C SER A 423 -10.19 14.64 -3.20
N TRP A 424 -9.80 13.54 -3.87
CA TRP A 424 -8.68 13.48 -4.80
C TRP A 424 -9.14 13.48 -6.25
N MET A 425 -8.52 14.33 -7.05
CA MET A 425 -8.62 14.26 -8.51
C MET A 425 -7.63 13.21 -9.01
N ILE A 426 -8.10 12.26 -9.82
CA ILE A 426 -7.30 11.11 -10.27
C ILE A 426 -7.15 11.14 -11.79
N VAL A 427 -5.91 10.99 -12.26
CA VAL A 427 -5.55 10.83 -13.66
C VAL A 427 -4.88 9.47 -13.84
N PRO A 428 -5.61 8.45 -14.32
CA PRO A 428 -5.08 7.10 -14.46
C PRO A 428 -4.34 6.90 -15.80
N ASN A 429 -3.66 5.76 -15.93
CA ASN A 429 -3.12 5.22 -17.19
C ASN A 429 -2.05 6.09 -17.89
N ILE A 430 -1.26 6.83 -17.14
CA ILE A 430 -0.17 7.64 -17.67
C ILE A 430 1.00 6.72 -18.05
N LYS A 431 1.50 6.81 -19.28
CA LYS A 431 2.63 6.00 -19.79
C LYS A 431 3.96 6.73 -19.80
N GLN A 432 3.93 8.03 -19.58
CA GLN A 432 5.10 8.91 -19.57
C GLN A 432 5.49 9.21 -18.12
N ASN A 433 6.71 9.69 -17.91
CA ASN A 433 7.21 10.10 -16.59
C ASN A 433 6.87 11.55 -16.22
N HIS A 434 5.86 12.11 -16.90
CA HIS A 434 5.36 13.44 -16.62
C HIS A 434 3.90 13.57 -17.04
N TYR A 435 3.19 14.52 -16.45
CA TYR A 435 1.82 14.84 -16.83
C TYR A 435 1.49 16.30 -16.52
N THR A 436 0.76 16.95 -17.42
CA THR A 436 0.28 18.33 -17.24
C THR A 436 -1.17 18.33 -16.82
N VAL A 437 -1.43 18.82 -15.61
CA VAL A 437 -2.78 19.06 -15.11
C VAL A 437 -3.22 20.45 -15.55
N HIS A 438 -4.44 20.56 -16.06
CA HIS A 438 -5.04 21.79 -16.58
C HIS A 438 -6.26 22.21 -15.76
N GLY A 439 -6.62 23.50 -15.81
CA GLY A 439 -7.83 24.03 -15.15
C GLY A 439 -7.67 24.24 -13.65
N LEU A 440 -6.44 24.41 -13.18
CA LEU A 440 -6.13 24.68 -11.79
C LEU A 440 -6.46 26.14 -11.41
N GLN A 441 -6.75 26.38 -10.14
CA GLN A 441 -6.97 27.72 -9.61
C GLN A 441 -5.63 28.45 -9.51
N SER A 442 -5.59 29.73 -9.89
CA SER A 442 -4.36 30.54 -9.88
C SER A 442 -3.96 30.96 -8.47
N GLY A 443 -2.65 30.92 -8.20
CA GLY A 443 -2.09 31.26 -6.89
C GLY A 443 -2.34 30.21 -5.80
N THR A 444 -2.92 29.06 -6.15
CA THR A 444 -3.37 28.03 -5.22
C THR A 444 -2.30 26.94 -5.05
N ARG A 445 -2.12 26.47 -3.82
CA ARG A 445 -1.24 25.33 -3.49
C ARG A 445 -1.98 24.01 -3.70
N TYR A 446 -1.29 23.06 -4.29
CA TYR A 446 -1.77 21.72 -4.57
C TYR A 446 -0.77 20.70 -4.01
N ILE A 447 -1.30 19.53 -3.64
CA ILE A 447 -0.50 18.37 -3.30
C ILE A 447 -0.68 17.31 -4.37
N PHE A 448 0.43 16.70 -4.80
CA PHE A 448 0.48 15.70 -5.85
C PHE A 448 1.10 14.41 -5.35
N PHE A 449 0.55 13.30 -5.80
CA PHE A 449 1.11 11.96 -5.64
C PHE A 449 1.14 11.25 -6.99
N VAL A 450 2.22 10.53 -7.24
CA VAL A 450 2.32 9.64 -8.39
C VAL A 450 2.32 8.22 -7.88
N LYS A 451 1.46 7.38 -8.43
CA LYS A 451 1.35 5.97 -8.12
C LYS A 451 1.88 5.16 -9.29
N ALA A 452 2.95 4.40 -9.07
CA ALA A 452 3.45 3.43 -10.05
C ALA A 452 2.66 2.13 -9.92
N ILE A 453 2.23 1.56 -11.04
CA ILE A 453 1.33 0.40 -11.10
C ILE A 453 1.90 -0.65 -12.05
N ASN A 454 1.90 -1.90 -11.61
CA ASN A 454 2.13 -3.07 -12.45
C ASN A 454 1.20 -4.23 -12.06
N GLN A 455 1.42 -5.41 -12.65
CA GLN A 455 0.57 -6.58 -12.38
C GLN A 455 0.66 -7.10 -10.93
N ALA A 456 1.75 -6.82 -10.22
CA ALA A 456 1.96 -7.26 -8.84
C ALA A 456 1.41 -6.27 -7.80
N GLY A 457 1.07 -5.05 -8.22
CA GLY A 457 0.43 -4.06 -7.36
C GLY A 457 0.88 -2.63 -7.67
N SER A 458 0.92 -1.80 -6.64
CA SER A 458 1.25 -0.39 -6.78
C SER A 458 1.95 0.20 -5.56
N ARG A 459 2.67 1.30 -5.79
CA ARG A 459 3.33 2.11 -4.77
C ARG A 459 3.15 3.60 -5.08
N ASN A 460 2.97 4.40 -4.04
CA ASN A 460 2.83 5.85 -4.13
C ASN A 460 4.18 6.52 -3.89
N SER A 461 4.40 7.65 -4.56
CA SER A 461 5.49 8.58 -4.26
C SER A 461 5.30 9.24 -2.89
N GLU A 462 6.34 9.91 -2.42
CA GLU A 462 6.18 10.98 -1.43
C GLU A 462 5.35 12.14 -2.02
N PRO A 463 4.64 12.92 -1.19
CA PRO A 463 3.86 14.06 -1.65
C PRO A 463 4.74 15.20 -2.16
N ALA A 464 4.42 15.70 -3.35
CA ALA A 464 4.97 16.96 -3.84
C ALA A 464 3.97 18.10 -3.61
N ARG A 465 4.46 19.24 -3.08
CA ARG A 465 3.64 20.44 -2.85
C ARG A 465 4.01 21.46 -3.90
N LEU A 466 3.11 21.68 -4.86
CA LEU A 466 3.34 22.59 -5.98
C LEU A 466 2.28 23.70 -5.97
N LYS A 467 2.66 24.89 -6.41
CA LYS A 467 1.78 26.07 -6.43
C LYS A 467 1.62 26.58 -7.84
N THR A 468 0.39 26.92 -8.24
CA THR A 468 0.16 27.62 -9.50
C THR A 468 0.65 29.06 -9.40
N ASN A 469 1.10 29.61 -10.52
CA ASN A 469 1.52 31.00 -10.57
C ASN A 469 0.32 31.95 -10.44
N SER A 470 0.62 33.23 -10.19
CA SER A 470 -0.41 34.27 -10.25
C SER A 470 -0.95 34.42 -11.68
N GLN A 471 -2.18 34.90 -11.82
CA GLN A 471 -2.75 35.18 -13.13
C GLN A 471 -1.96 36.33 -13.80
N PRO A 472 -1.48 36.16 -15.05
CA PRO A 472 -0.85 37.27 -15.77
C PRO A 472 -1.84 38.41 -15.98
N PHE A 473 -1.39 39.65 -15.78
CA PHE A 473 -2.20 40.83 -15.98
C PHE A 473 -1.45 41.92 -16.75
N LYS A 474 -2.21 42.86 -17.31
CA LYS A 474 -1.68 44.00 -18.08
C LYS A 474 -2.16 45.32 -17.48
N LEU A 475 -1.47 46.40 -17.82
CA LEU A 475 -1.95 47.75 -17.57
C LEU A 475 -3.23 48.01 -18.36
N ASP A 476 -4.20 48.66 -17.75
CA ASP A 476 -5.44 49.05 -18.41
C ASP A 476 -5.27 50.40 -19.14
N PRO A 477 -5.23 50.42 -20.50
CA PRO A 477 -5.06 51.66 -21.27
C PRO A 477 -6.22 52.64 -21.11
N LYS A 478 -7.39 52.19 -20.65
CA LYS A 478 -8.55 53.04 -20.36
C LYS A 478 -8.35 53.86 -19.10
N THR A 479 -7.56 53.35 -18.15
CA THR A 479 -7.27 54.05 -16.88
C THR A 479 -6.03 54.93 -16.99
N ALA A 480 -5.08 54.58 -17.86
CA ALA A 480 -3.82 55.30 -18.00
C ALA A 480 -4.00 56.80 -18.33
N HIS A 481 -3.24 57.65 -17.66
CA HIS A 481 -3.25 59.09 -17.91
C HIS A 481 -2.58 59.47 -19.23
N LYS A 482 -3.03 60.58 -19.83
CA LYS A 482 -2.62 61.08 -21.17
C LYS A 482 -1.12 61.35 -21.38
N LYS A 483 -0.38 61.62 -20.31
CA LYS A 483 1.09 61.83 -20.34
C LYS A 483 1.87 60.52 -20.16
N LEU A 484 1.19 59.38 -20.17
CA LEU A 484 1.81 58.07 -20.10
C LEU A 484 1.62 57.38 -21.45
N ARG A 485 2.72 56.88 -21.98
CA ARG A 485 2.74 55.98 -23.13
C ARG A 485 2.84 54.55 -22.61
N LEU A 486 1.87 53.73 -22.97
CA LEU A 486 1.95 52.29 -22.76
C LEU A 486 2.59 51.63 -23.96
N SER A 487 3.40 50.59 -23.73
CA SER A 487 3.88 49.71 -24.80
C SER A 487 2.74 48.91 -25.43
N ASN A 488 2.96 48.36 -26.63
CA ASN A 488 1.95 47.60 -27.37
C ASN A 488 1.43 46.37 -26.59
N ASP A 489 2.28 45.75 -25.79
CA ASP A 489 1.94 44.62 -24.92
C ASP A 489 1.22 45.04 -23.61
N CYS A 490 1.13 46.35 -23.34
CA CYS A 490 0.58 46.95 -22.13
C CYS A 490 1.30 46.51 -20.83
N LEU A 491 2.59 46.20 -20.90
CA LEU A 491 3.42 45.84 -19.74
C LEU A 491 4.38 46.94 -19.31
N THR A 492 4.70 47.88 -20.20
CA THR A 492 5.59 49.01 -19.91
C THR A 492 4.80 50.30 -19.90
N MET A 493 5.04 51.13 -18.89
CA MET A 493 4.52 52.48 -18.78
C MET A 493 5.68 53.47 -18.78
N GLU A 494 5.63 54.44 -19.69
CA GLU A 494 6.66 55.46 -19.83
C GLU A 494 6.04 56.85 -19.80
N LYS A 495 6.73 57.79 -19.15
CA LYS A 495 6.39 59.20 -19.16
C LYS A 495 6.69 59.81 -20.53
N ASP A 496 5.65 60.26 -21.22
CA ASP A 496 5.77 61.00 -22.48
C ASP A 496 5.70 62.52 -22.21
N GLU A 497 6.84 63.18 -22.31
CA GLU A 497 6.97 64.64 -22.14
C GLU A 497 6.41 65.43 -23.33
N SER A 498 6.14 64.79 -24.47
CA SER A 498 5.72 65.43 -25.72
C SER A 498 4.21 65.38 -25.99
N SER A 499 3.44 64.69 -25.15
CA SER A 499 2.00 64.45 -25.36
C SER A 499 1.15 65.71 -25.19
N LEU A 500 0.62 66.23 -26.31
CA LEU A 500 -0.35 67.33 -26.40
C LEU A 500 -1.83 66.85 -26.48
N LYS A 501 -2.10 65.54 -26.32
CA LYS A 501 -3.44 64.96 -26.57
C LYS A 501 -4.46 65.42 -25.52
N LYS A 502 -5.54 66.07 -25.97
CA LYS A 502 -6.75 66.36 -25.16
C LYS A 502 -7.77 65.23 -25.34
N SER A 503 -8.03 64.47 -24.27
CA SER A 503 -9.15 63.52 -24.18
C SER A 503 -9.56 63.41 -22.72
N HIS A 504 -10.86 63.59 -22.44
CA HIS A 504 -11.46 63.44 -21.12
C HIS A 504 -12.39 62.23 -21.14
N THR A 505 -11.92 61.09 -20.63
CA THR A 505 -12.77 59.96 -20.29
C THR A 505 -12.80 59.82 -18.76
N PRO A 506 -13.97 59.71 -18.11
CA PRO A 506 -14.09 59.66 -16.64
C PRO A 506 -13.27 58.53 -15.99
N GLU A 507 -12.95 57.49 -16.75
CA GLU A 507 -12.20 56.33 -16.28
C GLU A 507 -10.68 56.57 -16.14
N ARG A 508 -10.13 57.67 -16.69
CA ARG A 508 -8.68 57.95 -16.66
C ARG A 508 -8.23 58.62 -15.36
N PHE A 509 -7.02 58.30 -14.93
CA PHE A 509 -6.29 59.11 -13.95
C PHE A 509 -6.11 60.54 -14.45
N SER A 510 -6.24 61.51 -13.55
CA SER A 510 -5.92 62.93 -13.82
C SER A 510 -4.46 63.26 -13.52
N GLY A 511 -3.78 62.40 -12.75
CA GLY A 511 -2.33 62.38 -12.55
C GLY A 511 -1.67 61.20 -13.27
N THR A 512 -0.38 60.93 -13.06
CA THR A 512 0.41 59.97 -13.85
C THR A 512 0.23 58.49 -13.44
N GLY A 513 -1.01 58.04 -13.32
CA GLY A 513 -1.37 56.69 -12.88
C GLY A 513 -1.99 55.78 -13.94
N SER A 514 -2.00 54.47 -13.64
CA SER A 514 -2.75 53.42 -14.35
C SER A 514 -3.04 52.26 -13.37
N TYR A 515 -4.15 51.55 -13.58
CA TYR A 515 -4.44 50.28 -12.89
C TYR A 515 -3.95 49.08 -13.70
N GLY A 516 -3.66 47.97 -13.01
CA GLY A 516 -3.55 46.62 -13.59
C GLY A 516 -4.81 45.79 -13.32
N ALA A 517 -4.96 44.65 -13.99
CA ALA A 517 -5.95 43.65 -13.60
C ALA A 517 -5.45 42.80 -12.40
N ALA A 518 -6.36 42.09 -11.73
CA ALA A 518 -6.07 41.38 -10.47
C ALA A 518 -4.80 40.52 -10.53
N GLY A 519 -4.04 40.49 -9.44
CA GLY A 519 -2.82 39.69 -9.29
C GLY A 519 -2.48 39.49 -7.82
N HIS A 520 -1.86 38.35 -7.49
CA HIS A 520 -1.42 38.02 -6.13
C HIS A 520 0.06 38.33 -5.93
N TYR A 521 0.91 37.98 -6.89
CA TYR A 521 2.31 38.39 -6.92
C TYR A 521 2.70 38.96 -8.28
N TRP A 522 3.42 40.07 -8.26
CA TRP A 522 4.02 40.66 -9.46
C TRP A 522 5.29 41.41 -9.10
N GLU A 523 6.16 41.58 -10.08
CA GLU A 523 7.36 42.37 -9.96
C GLU A 523 7.30 43.59 -10.88
N VAL A 524 7.98 44.66 -10.49
CA VAL A 524 8.12 45.87 -11.30
C VAL A 524 9.59 46.18 -11.48
N LEU A 525 10.03 46.20 -12.73
CA LEU A 525 11.33 46.74 -13.12
C LEU A 525 11.24 48.27 -13.10
N LEU A 526 11.97 48.89 -12.18
CA LEU A 526 11.88 50.31 -11.86
C LEU A 526 12.68 51.21 -12.81
N GLY A 527 13.49 50.60 -13.69
CA GLY A 527 14.35 51.32 -14.64
C GLY A 527 15.23 52.37 -13.94
N ALA A 528 15.32 53.56 -14.55
CA ALA A 528 15.99 54.74 -13.95
C ALA A 528 14.98 55.70 -13.29
N SER A 529 13.76 55.25 -12.99
CA SER A 529 12.73 56.10 -12.39
C SER A 529 13.08 56.41 -10.93
N THR A 530 13.03 57.69 -10.56
CA THR A 530 13.31 58.16 -9.20
C THR A 530 12.07 58.70 -8.49
N TRP A 531 10.93 58.70 -9.17
CA TRP A 531 9.65 59.20 -8.67
C TRP A 531 8.51 58.28 -9.10
N TYR A 532 8.07 57.40 -8.20
CA TYR A 532 6.99 56.45 -8.46
C TYR A 532 6.24 56.08 -7.18
N ALA A 533 5.04 55.53 -7.35
CA ALA A 533 4.25 54.85 -6.31
C ALA A 533 3.62 53.59 -6.88
N ILE A 534 3.85 52.45 -6.24
CA ILE A 534 3.45 51.10 -6.70
C ILE A 534 2.82 50.36 -5.52
N GLY A 535 1.70 49.70 -5.74
CA GLY A 535 1.06 48.87 -4.72
C GLY A 535 -0.35 48.47 -5.14
N VAL A 536 -1.31 48.59 -4.23
CA VAL A 536 -2.71 48.24 -4.49
C VAL A 536 -3.67 49.37 -4.12
N ALA A 537 -4.83 49.41 -4.76
CA ALA A 537 -5.90 50.34 -4.46
C ALA A 537 -7.27 49.70 -4.69
N TYR A 538 -8.30 50.22 -4.03
CA TYR A 538 -9.67 49.92 -4.44
C TYR A 538 -9.95 50.51 -5.82
N LYS A 539 -10.74 49.83 -6.65
CA LYS A 539 -11.12 50.34 -7.97
C LYS A 539 -11.88 51.68 -7.91
N SER A 540 -12.55 51.93 -6.78
CA SER A 540 -13.24 53.18 -6.45
C SER A 540 -12.31 54.30 -5.96
N ALA A 541 -11.00 54.05 -5.79
CA ALA A 541 -10.09 55.04 -5.25
C ALA A 541 -10.03 56.32 -6.14
N PRO A 542 -9.94 57.51 -5.53
CA PRO A 542 -9.84 58.77 -6.25
C PRO A 542 -8.69 58.79 -7.27
N LYS A 543 -9.02 59.12 -8.52
CA LYS A 543 -8.10 59.11 -9.67
C LYS A 543 -7.36 60.45 -9.89
N ASN A 544 -7.68 61.45 -9.08
CA ASN A 544 -7.13 62.82 -9.11
C ASN A 544 -6.06 63.09 -8.04
N GLU A 545 -5.82 62.13 -7.16
CA GLU A 545 -4.85 62.24 -6.08
C GLU A 545 -3.67 61.29 -6.29
N TRP A 546 -2.58 61.53 -5.57
CA TRP A 546 -1.44 60.61 -5.52
C TRP A 546 -1.79 59.40 -4.66
N SER A 547 -1.42 58.19 -5.10
CA SER A 547 -1.68 56.97 -4.32
C SER A 547 -1.05 57.02 -2.93
N GLY A 548 -1.78 56.55 -1.92
CA GLY A 548 -1.42 56.58 -0.51
C GLY A 548 -1.91 57.81 0.27
N LYS A 549 -2.51 58.81 -0.40
CA LYS A 549 -3.05 60.02 0.28
C LYS A 549 -4.38 59.81 1.01
N ASN A 550 -5.09 58.74 0.70
CA ASN A 550 -6.37 58.39 1.28
C ASN A 550 -6.38 56.92 1.71
N SER A 551 -7.42 56.52 2.44
CA SER A 551 -7.58 55.16 2.97
C SER A 551 -7.88 54.09 1.91
N SER A 552 -7.95 54.46 0.62
CA SER A 552 -8.31 53.54 -0.47
C SER A 552 -7.11 53.00 -1.25
N SER A 553 -5.88 53.28 -0.82
CA SER A 553 -4.66 52.80 -1.48
C SER A 553 -3.50 52.58 -0.50
N TRP A 554 -2.66 51.60 -0.82
CA TRP A 554 -1.47 51.19 -0.07
C TRP A 554 -0.32 51.03 -1.05
N VAL A 555 0.71 51.85 -0.92
CA VAL A 555 1.78 51.91 -1.93
C VAL A 555 3.16 52.07 -1.31
N PHE A 556 4.13 51.40 -1.93
CA PHE A 556 5.54 51.72 -1.81
C PHE A 556 5.90 52.82 -2.81
N SER A 557 6.64 53.82 -2.37
CA SER A 557 6.97 55.00 -3.14
C SER A 557 8.44 55.35 -3.06
N ARG A 558 8.98 55.83 -4.17
CA ARG A 558 10.29 56.52 -4.21
C ARG A 558 10.07 57.98 -4.53
N CYS A 559 10.68 58.85 -3.74
CA CYS A 559 10.75 60.28 -3.99
C CYS A 559 12.23 60.69 -3.95
N ASN A 560 12.85 60.76 -5.12
CA ASN A 560 14.27 60.98 -5.29
C ASN A 560 15.12 59.88 -4.62
N ASN A 561 15.77 60.20 -3.49
CA ASN A 561 16.61 59.26 -2.72
C ASN A 561 15.87 58.65 -1.52
N ASN A 562 14.63 59.07 -1.26
CA ASN A 562 13.85 58.56 -0.14
C ASN A 562 12.89 57.48 -0.61
N PHE A 563 12.86 56.37 0.13
CA PHE A 563 11.86 55.32 -0.02
C PHE A 563 10.90 55.37 1.16
N MET A 564 9.61 55.24 0.87
CA MET A 564 8.58 55.28 1.89
C MET A 564 7.38 54.44 1.48
N VAL A 565 6.63 53.99 2.46
CA VAL A 565 5.31 53.42 2.26
C VAL A 565 4.25 54.44 2.65
N ARG A 566 3.13 54.46 1.92
CA ARG A 566 2.06 55.44 2.09
C ARG A 566 0.69 54.79 2.14
N HIS A 567 -0.11 55.23 3.10
CA HIS A 567 -1.51 54.87 3.26
C HIS A 567 -2.23 55.91 4.11
N ASP A 568 -3.47 56.27 3.77
CA ASP A 568 -4.31 57.17 4.56
C ASP A 568 -3.64 58.51 4.93
N GLY A 569 -2.85 59.05 3.99
CA GLY A 569 -2.12 60.30 4.18
C GLY A 569 -0.90 60.19 5.10
N LYS A 570 -0.64 59.01 5.67
CA LYS A 570 0.54 58.72 6.48
C LYS A 570 1.67 58.24 5.59
N GLU A 571 2.87 58.75 5.86
CA GLU A 571 4.10 58.35 5.17
C GLU A 571 5.07 57.77 6.20
N MET A 572 5.66 56.62 5.90
CA MET A 572 6.69 55.99 6.73
C MET A 572 7.92 55.70 5.88
N LEU A 573 9.07 56.23 6.27
CA LEU A 573 10.34 55.93 5.60
C LEU A 573 10.70 54.46 5.80
N VAL A 574 11.21 53.84 4.74
CA VAL A 574 11.68 52.46 4.75
C VAL A 574 13.09 52.39 4.20
N GLU A 575 13.88 51.48 4.74
CA GLU A 575 15.24 51.25 4.27
C GLU A 575 15.21 50.37 3.02
N ALA A 576 15.63 50.92 1.88
CA ALA A 576 15.80 50.19 0.64
C ALA A 576 17.06 50.67 -0.08
N SER A 577 17.69 49.77 -0.85
CA SER A 577 18.88 50.10 -1.63
C SER A 577 18.58 51.21 -2.64
N LEU A 578 19.47 52.23 -2.73
CA LEU A 578 19.38 53.25 -3.79
C LEU A 578 19.49 52.64 -5.20
N GLN A 579 20.03 51.42 -5.30
CA GLN A 579 20.14 50.63 -6.52
C GLN A 579 18.97 49.67 -6.73
N LEU A 580 17.88 49.76 -5.95
CA LEU A 580 16.67 48.93 -6.12
C LEU A 580 16.19 48.97 -7.57
N ARG A 581 16.30 47.84 -8.28
CA ARG A 581 15.92 47.72 -9.70
C ARG A 581 14.59 46.99 -9.91
N ARG A 582 14.21 46.16 -8.95
CA ARG A 582 13.07 45.24 -9.08
C ARG A 582 12.32 45.17 -7.76
N LEU A 583 11.09 45.66 -7.77
CA LEU A 583 10.21 45.63 -6.62
C LEU A 583 9.23 44.47 -6.77
N GLY A 584 9.26 43.50 -5.87
CA GLY A 584 8.24 42.48 -5.73
C GLY A 584 7.09 42.98 -4.85
N VAL A 585 5.85 42.70 -5.26
CA VAL A 585 4.64 43.01 -4.51
C VAL A 585 3.84 41.73 -4.34
N LEU A 586 3.55 41.38 -3.08
CA LEU A 586 2.76 40.21 -2.71
C LEU A 586 1.49 40.65 -1.98
N LEU A 587 0.34 40.28 -2.54
CA LEU A 587 -0.98 40.41 -1.95
C LEU A 587 -1.46 39.03 -1.50
N ASP A 588 -1.52 38.85 -0.18
CA ASP A 588 -1.94 37.61 0.47
C ASP A 588 -3.27 37.84 1.20
N TYR A 589 -4.36 37.38 0.59
CA TYR A 589 -5.70 37.48 1.19
C TYR A 589 -5.89 36.53 2.37
N ASP A 590 -5.21 35.38 2.37
CA ASP A 590 -5.36 34.37 3.42
C ASP A 590 -4.74 34.87 4.73
N ASN A 591 -3.59 35.54 4.62
CA ASN A 591 -2.89 36.13 5.75
C ASN A 591 -3.21 37.61 5.98
N ASN A 592 -4.16 38.20 5.24
CA ASN A 592 -4.53 39.61 5.33
C ASN A 592 -3.32 40.56 5.23
N SER A 593 -2.41 40.33 4.29
CA SER A 593 -1.18 41.12 4.19
C SER A 593 -0.86 41.60 2.78
N LEU A 594 -0.18 42.75 2.71
CA LEU A 594 0.43 43.31 1.50
C LEU A 594 1.91 43.56 1.78
N SER A 595 2.77 42.82 1.11
CA SER A 595 4.22 42.85 1.35
C SER A 595 5.00 43.33 0.13
N PHE A 596 6.10 44.05 0.39
CA PHE A 596 7.01 44.60 -0.60
C PHE A 596 8.42 44.06 -0.41
N TYR A 597 9.09 43.69 -1.50
CA TYR A 597 10.40 43.05 -1.50
C TYR A 597 11.34 43.67 -2.53
N ASP A 598 12.63 43.72 -2.22
CA ASP A 598 13.68 43.79 -3.23
C ASP A 598 13.87 42.39 -3.81
N ALA A 599 13.23 42.14 -4.96
CA ALA A 599 13.19 40.80 -5.55
C ALA A 599 14.53 40.36 -6.15
N MET A 600 15.49 41.27 -6.39
CA MET A 600 16.83 40.89 -6.86
C MET A 600 17.73 40.43 -5.71
N ASN A 601 17.57 41.02 -4.52
CA ASN A 601 18.39 40.76 -3.35
C ASN A 601 17.68 39.88 -2.31
N SER A 602 16.47 39.40 -2.62
CA SER A 602 15.61 38.61 -1.71
C SER A 602 15.40 39.27 -0.35
N GLN A 603 15.27 40.61 -0.32
CA GLN A 603 15.17 41.38 0.91
C GLN A 603 13.73 41.87 1.12
N HIS A 604 13.17 41.62 2.30
CA HIS A 604 11.91 42.22 2.73
C HIS A 604 12.08 43.72 2.97
N ILE A 605 11.14 44.53 2.47
CA ILE A 605 11.14 45.98 2.64
C ILE A 605 10.08 46.39 3.67
N HIS A 606 8.83 45.96 3.47
CA HIS A 606 7.72 46.32 4.34
C HIS A 606 6.50 45.43 4.12
N THR A 607 5.69 45.24 5.18
CA THR A 607 4.39 44.58 5.14
C THR A 607 3.33 45.44 5.80
N PHE A 608 2.20 45.63 5.11
CA PHE A 608 0.99 46.12 5.72
C PHE A 608 0.09 44.94 6.11
N GLU A 609 -0.34 44.90 7.36
CA GLU A 609 -1.39 44.00 7.85
C GLU A 609 -2.75 44.68 7.61
N ILE A 610 -3.55 44.17 6.68
CA ILE A 610 -4.79 44.79 6.19
C ILE A 610 -5.86 43.74 5.90
N SER A 611 -7.03 43.90 6.51
CA SER A 611 -8.25 43.24 6.07
C SER A 611 -8.96 44.13 5.05
N PHE A 612 -8.89 43.77 3.77
CA PHE A 612 -9.52 44.56 2.71
C PHE A 612 -11.05 44.46 2.76
N LEU A 613 -11.75 45.61 2.75
CA LEU A 613 -13.21 45.66 2.70
C LEU A 613 -13.79 45.25 1.34
N LEU A 614 -13.02 45.41 0.27
CA LEU A 614 -13.39 45.12 -1.12
C LEU A 614 -12.18 44.56 -1.88
N PRO A 615 -12.36 43.90 -3.04
CA PRO A 615 -11.24 43.51 -3.88
C PRO A 615 -10.39 44.71 -4.30
N VAL A 616 -9.06 44.56 -4.20
CA VAL A 616 -8.10 45.57 -4.65
C VAL A 616 -7.52 45.23 -6.03
N VAL A 617 -7.01 46.25 -6.71
CA VAL A 617 -6.31 46.14 -7.99
C VAL A 617 -4.89 46.70 -7.88
N PRO A 618 -3.92 46.16 -8.64
CA PRO A 618 -2.59 46.77 -8.75
C PRO A 618 -2.70 48.22 -9.23
N THR A 619 -1.98 49.13 -8.56
CA THR A 619 -1.92 50.55 -8.91
C THR A 619 -0.48 50.98 -9.17
N PHE A 620 -0.28 51.76 -10.22
CA PHE A 620 1.04 52.23 -10.66
C PHE A 620 0.98 53.71 -10.96
N MET A 621 1.87 54.50 -10.36
CA MET A 621 2.10 55.90 -10.69
C MET A 621 3.58 56.16 -10.93
N ILE A 622 3.90 56.87 -12.02
CA ILE A 622 5.28 57.29 -12.33
C ILE A 622 5.33 58.76 -12.68
N TRP A 623 6.32 59.50 -12.18
CA TRP A 623 6.49 60.90 -12.56
C TRP A 623 7.51 61.07 -13.69
N ASN A 624 8.53 60.21 -13.73
CA ASN A 624 9.62 60.25 -14.69
C ASN A 624 10.01 58.86 -15.22
N LYS A 625 10.63 58.86 -16.41
CA LYS A 625 11.20 57.67 -17.07
C LYS A 625 10.14 56.59 -17.32
N SER A 626 10.48 55.31 -17.13
CA SER A 626 9.60 54.18 -17.38
C SER A 626 9.70 53.12 -16.29
N VAL A 627 8.64 52.32 -16.18
CA VAL A 627 8.58 51.10 -15.39
C VAL A 627 7.97 49.98 -16.24
N MET A 628 8.37 48.74 -15.98
CA MET A 628 7.86 47.56 -16.67
C MET A 628 7.34 46.55 -15.64
N ILE A 629 6.18 45.96 -15.92
CA ILE A 629 5.52 44.98 -15.06
C ILE A 629 5.87 43.58 -15.54
N LEU A 630 6.25 42.74 -14.58
CA LEU A 630 6.39 41.30 -14.73
C LEU A 630 5.28 40.64 -13.92
N SER A 631 4.23 40.20 -14.61
CA SER A 631 3.08 39.49 -14.02
C SER A 631 3.12 38.01 -14.39
N GLY A 632 2.36 37.17 -13.68
CA GLY A 632 2.34 35.73 -13.96
C GLY A 632 3.50 34.96 -13.35
N LEU A 633 4.25 35.59 -12.45
CA LEU A 633 5.42 35.02 -11.80
C LEU A 633 5.01 34.07 -10.66
N PRO A 634 5.82 33.05 -10.36
CA PRO A 634 5.71 32.31 -9.11
C PRO A 634 6.04 33.22 -7.93
N VAL A 635 5.44 32.94 -6.77
CA VAL A 635 5.86 33.59 -5.52
C VAL A 635 7.26 33.06 -5.17
N PRO A 636 8.25 33.91 -4.89
CA PRO A 636 9.61 33.45 -4.62
C PRO A 636 9.71 32.63 -3.33
N ASP A 637 10.55 31.60 -3.32
CA ASP A 637 10.68 30.66 -2.19
C ASP A 637 11.12 31.33 -0.88
N PHE A 638 11.91 32.40 -0.96
CA PHE A 638 12.36 33.16 0.22
C PHE A 638 11.21 33.85 0.98
N VAL A 639 10.06 34.00 0.34
CA VAL A 639 8.84 34.58 0.94
C VAL A 639 8.10 33.52 1.74
N ASP A 640 8.07 32.27 1.27
CA ASP A 640 7.33 31.17 1.90
C ASP A 640 8.05 30.61 3.15
N GLY A 641 9.39 30.72 3.23
CA GLY A 641 10.18 30.23 4.37
C GLY A 641 9.95 30.95 5.71
N LEU A 642 9.44 32.19 5.69
CA LEU A 642 9.17 32.96 6.93
C LEU A 642 7.89 32.49 7.66
N ALA A 643 6.98 31.80 6.98
CA ALA A 643 5.77 31.25 7.58
C ALA A 643 5.98 29.84 8.16
N SER A 644 6.90 29.05 7.58
CA SER A 644 7.22 27.69 8.05
C SER A 644 7.98 27.69 9.36
N ASP A 645 8.93 28.61 9.56
CA ASP A 645 9.76 28.65 10.77
C ASP A 645 8.96 28.97 12.05
N PHE A 646 7.87 29.74 11.93
CA PHE A 646 6.98 30.03 13.07
C PHE A 646 6.05 28.86 13.42
N GLN A 647 5.70 28.01 12.46
CA GLN A 647 4.82 26.84 12.70
C GLN A 647 5.60 25.59 13.12
N GLU A 648 6.81 25.37 12.63
CA GLU A 648 7.66 24.24 13.05
C GLU A 648 8.16 24.40 14.49
N GLN A 649 8.45 25.63 14.94
CA GLN A 649 8.82 25.89 16.34
C GLN A 649 7.65 25.67 17.32
N GLN A 650 6.40 25.90 16.90
CA GLN A 650 5.22 25.58 17.73
C GLN A 650 4.91 24.08 17.77
N GLN A 651 5.16 23.33 16.70
CA GLN A 651 4.99 21.87 16.70
C GLN A 651 6.09 21.16 17.52
N GLN A 652 7.34 21.64 17.51
CA GLN A 652 8.39 21.09 18.37
C GLN A 652 8.14 21.34 19.86
N MET A 653 7.52 22.47 20.23
CA MET A 653 7.13 22.74 21.63
C MET A 653 5.86 22.00 22.07
N GLY A 654 5.02 21.55 21.14
CA GLY A 654 3.82 20.76 21.41
C GLY A 654 4.06 19.25 21.56
N LEU A 655 5.18 18.73 21.06
CA LEU A 655 5.53 17.31 21.11
C LEU A 655 6.38 16.92 22.34
N CYS A 656 6.85 17.89 23.13
CA CYS A 656 7.61 17.64 24.36
C CYS A 656 6.75 17.79 25.63
N ARG A 657 5.61 17.10 25.69
CA ARG A 657 4.89 16.81 26.94
C ARG A 657 4.25 15.43 26.89
N GLN A 658 5.03 14.41 27.24
CA GLN A 658 4.72 13.41 28.27
C GLN A 658 5.74 12.28 28.18
N GLU A 659 6.60 12.18 29.19
CA GLU A 659 6.93 10.92 29.88
C GLU A 659 7.74 11.28 31.12
N SER A 660 7.06 11.31 32.27
CA SER A 660 7.71 11.33 33.59
C SER A 660 7.69 9.91 34.13
N PRO A 661 8.84 9.24 34.31
CA PRO A 661 8.94 8.13 35.24
C PRO A 661 9.21 8.69 36.65
N TYR A 662 8.98 7.88 37.68
CA TYR A 662 9.15 8.15 39.12
C TYR A 662 7.94 8.71 39.87
N LEU A 663 7.06 7.79 40.29
CA LEU A 663 6.29 7.93 41.52
C LEU A 663 6.42 6.64 42.34
N THR A 664 7.43 6.63 43.21
CA THR A 664 7.48 5.76 44.40
C THR A 664 8.20 6.50 45.52
N GLY A 665 7.51 6.68 46.64
CA GLY A 665 8.15 6.70 47.96
C GLY A 665 8.16 8.01 48.74
N MET A 666 7.24 8.05 49.71
CA MET A 666 7.47 8.42 51.12
C MET A 666 7.48 9.89 51.60
N LYS A 667 6.52 10.12 52.51
CA LYS A 667 6.65 10.70 53.88
C LYS A 667 6.71 12.23 54.06
N THR A 668 5.58 12.74 54.55
CA THR A 668 5.43 13.61 55.75
C THR A 668 6.67 14.32 56.29
N CYS A 669 6.64 15.65 56.34
CA CYS A 669 6.89 16.44 57.55
C CYS A 669 6.51 17.93 57.37
N HIS A 670 5.80 18.42 58.39
CA HIS A 670 5.39 19.79 58.74
C HIS A 670 4.29 20.48 57.93
#